data_AF-A0A8T0A738-F1
#
_entry.id   AF-A0A8T0A738-F1
#
_cell.length_a   1.000
_cell.length_b   1.000
_cell.length_c   1.000
_cell.angle_alpha   90.00
_cell.angle_beta   90.00
_cell.angle_gamma   90.00
#
_symmetry.space_group_name_H-M   'P 1'
#
loop_
_entity.id
_entity.type
_entity.pdbx_description
1 polymer ?
#
loop_
_entity_poly.entity_id
_entity_poly.type
_entity_poly.pdbx_seq_one_letter_code
_entity_poly.pdbx_strand_id
1 'polypeptide(L)'
;MAEALTTEEEVVVEEFLAKLRCREQSQNATLVSQITAVKFLMARKFDVSRAIDLFQAYKYTRIKEGIYNINPNEEPLRTELLSGKFTVLPGRDAKGAALALFTARLHRPDVTSHKAVLQAIIYQLDKAIESLQTQRDGLIFIYDMTNSTYANFDYELCVKILNLLKGAFPARLKCVFIVSSPLWFRAPFAVLRLFVREKLRERVCTVKAHELANYIPVSSLPEHLGGTSQYSHMAWIQSCVNSTLNNSTDGNTDCLDGLLHSYCQDQNQTANANPGATLIGNSLDDGNANPQNHRHTHWNGLTPLSSNANIANGRQAPPPQSDTPPDTPLHHKHNTETQSAPKEGMNDCRRDGNGAEQEADFLGKEEEARDGVPPLPQKSSRPTPLSRSPAHETSWPIGTASVHTAEPGGMTVQELVQHVKTKKKKGIYEEYEEIRKEPPAGTFDYSKKPANQVKNRYSDVLCLDESRVRLCPLTDDDDETSDYINASFMDGYKMTNAYIATQGPLPKTYGDFWRMVWEQVVLIIVMTTRVVERGRVKCGQYWPLEAGRTEEYGYFLVRNVHIEMFQDFKLSHLELYNSQTGECREVSHYLYMSWPDFGVPKSASAMLDFRAEVKQRQELALRAIFPDWTGPPGGPPIVVHCSAGIGRTGTFCTLDICLSRLEDIGTVDVKQTVRHMRTQRAFSIQTWDQYYFCYRAVIEYAQQTGRLAPVEWSDTELETDSE
;
A
#
# COMPACT_ATOMS: atom_id res chain seq x y z
N MET A 1 38.06 -21.96 -4.93
CA MET A 1 37.77 -21.20 -6.17
C MET A 1 36.28 -20.92 -6.17
N ALA A 2 35.85 -19.71 -6.55
CA ALA A 2 34.42 -19.45 -6.70
C ALA A 2 33.88 -20.31 -7.86
N GLU A 3 32.66 -20.84 -7.74
CA GLU A 3 31.89 -21.19 -8.93
C GLU A 3 31.68 -19.88 -9.69
N ALA A 4 32.13 -19.83 -10.95
CA ALA A 4 31.80 -18.71 -11.83
C ALA A 4 30.29 -18.65 -12.04
N LEU A 5 29.78 -17.46 -12.37
CA LEU A 5 28.41 -17.33 -12.89
C LEU A 5 28.26 -18.24 -14.11
N THR A 6 27.07 -18.79 -14.32
CA THR A 6 26.80 -19.47 -15.59
C THR A 6 26.77 -18.44 -16.72
N THR A 7 27.04 -18.86 -17.96
CA THR A 7 26.95 -17.96 -19.13
C THR A 7 25.54 -17.35 -19.28
N GLU A 8 24.50 -18.06 -18.83
CA GLU A 8 23.13 -17.54 -18.75
C GLU A 8 23.01 -16.43 -17.68
N GLU A 9 23.58 -16.64 -16.49
CA GLU A 9 23.60 -15.65 -15.41
C GLU A 9 24.40 -14.38 -15.80
N GLU A 10 25.49 -14.52 -16.57
CA GLU A 10 26.28 -13.40 -17.10
C GLU A 10 25.46 -12.54 -18.09
N VAL A 11 24.72 -13.17 -19.01
CA VAL A 11 23.80 -12.47 -19.93
C VAL A 11 22.72 -11.72 -19.15
N VAL A 12 22.17 -12.34 -18.10
CA VAL A 12 21.16 -11.71 -17.22
C VAL A 12 21.74 -10.52 -16.43
N VAL A 13 23.02 -10.56 -16.04
CA VAL A 13 23.71 -9.41 -15.42
C VAL A 13 23.76 -8.23 -16.38
N GLU A 14 24.14 -8.46 -17.64
CA GLU A 14 24.18 -7.38 -18.65
C GLU A 14 22.78 -6.87 -19.03
N GLU A 15 21.76 -7.73 -19.06
CA GLU A 15 20.36 -7.30 -19.26
C GLU A 15 19.88 -6.39 -18.12
N PHE A 16 20.19 -6.74 -16.86
CA PHE A 16 19.90 -5.92 -15.69
C PHE A 16 20.60 -4.56 -15.75
N LEU A 17 21.90 -4.55 -16.06
CA LEU A 17 22.66 -3.31 -16.21
C LEU A 17 22.12 -2.46 -17.36
N ALA A 18 21.80 -3.05 -18.52
CA ALA A 18 21.19 -2.35 -19.65
C ALA A 18 19.83 -1.74 -19.29
N LYS A 19 18.95 -2.47 -18.59
CA LYS A 19 17.64 -1.95 -18.16
C LYS A 19 17.73 -0.87 -17.09
N LEU A 20 18.75 -0.87 -16.22
CA LEU A 20 19.05 0.26 -15.35
C LEU A 20 19.53 1.47 -16.17
N ARG A 21 20.49 1.26 -17.09
CA ARG A 21 21.03 2.31 -17.97
C ARG A 21 19.94 3.02 -18.79
N CYS A 22 18.91 2.32 -19.24
CA CYS A 22 17.78 2.90 -19.97
C CYS A 22 16.73 3.60 -19.09
N ARG A 23 16.71 3.36 -17.77
CA ARG A 23 15.71 3.95 -16.84
C ARG A 23 16.24 5.14 -16.05
N GLU A 24 17.55 5.27 -15.90
CA GLU A 24 18.18 6.35 -15.14
C GLU A 24 18.74 7.42 -16.09
N GLN A 25 18.73 8.69 -15.67
CA GLN A 25 19.24 9.79 -16.49
C GLN A 25 20.72 9.54 -16.87
N SER A 26 21.07 9.90 -18.11
CA SER A 26 22.27 9.45 -18.84
C SER A 26 23.63 9.78 -18.22
N GLN A 27 23.68 10.52 -17.10
CA GLN A 27 24.89 10.82 -16.35
C GLN A 27 25.13 9.90 -15.14
N ASN A 28 24.08 9.25 -14.59
CA ASN A 28 24.20 8.40 -13.39
C ASN A 28 24.24 6.89 -13.71
N ALA A 29 23.95 6.52 -14.97
CA ALA A 29 23.81 5.15 -15.47
C ALA A 29 25.10 4.29 -15.44
N THR A 30 26.28 4.89 -15.25
CA THR A 30 27.61 4.26 -15.34
C THR A 30 28.19 3.75 -14.02
N LEU A 31 27.45 3.84 -12.90
CA LEU A 31 28.00 3.66 -11.55
C LEU A 31 27.64 2.34 -10.83
N VAL A 32 26.73 1.52 -11.37
CA VAL A 32 26.38 0.22 -10.79
C VAL A 32 27.32 -0.86 -11.34
N SER A 33 28.15 -1.47 -10.48
CA SER A 33 29.09 -2.51 -10.90
C SER A 33 28.39 -3.86 -11.15
N GLN A 34 29.02 -4.76 -11.90
CA GLN A 34 28.56 -6.15 -12.05
C GLN A 34 28.43 -6.85 -10.69
N ILE A 35 29.37 -6.63 -9.76
CA ILE A 35 29.32 -7.18 -8.40
C ILE A 35 28.07 -6.68 -7.66
N THR A 36 27.72 -5.40 -7.83
CA THR A 36 26.49 -4.82 -7.29
C THR A 36 25.27 -5.53 -7.89
N ALA A 37 25.20 -5.64 -9.22
CA ALA A 37 24.09 -6.27 -9.94
C ALA A 37 23.84 -7.72 -9.50
N VAL A 38 24.90 -8.51 -9.35
CA VAL A 38 24.83 -9.91 -8.88
C VAL A 38 24.14 -10.01 -7.51
N LYS A 39 24.42 -9.10 -6.55
CA LYS A 39 23.75 -9.10 -5.23
C LYS A 39 22.22 -9.00 -5.38
N PHE A 40 21.73 -8.09 -6.24
CA PHE A 40 20.30 -7.89 -6.47
C PHE A 40 19.65 -9.04 -7.24
N LEU A 41 20.34 -9.59 -8.24
CA LEU A 41 19.88 -10.74 -9.02
C LEU A 41 19.84 -12.03 -8.19
N MET A 42 20.90 -12.34 -7.43
CA MET A 42 20.91 -13.48 -6.49
C MET A 42 19.82 -13.38 -5.44
N ALA A 43 19.47 -12.17 -4.97
CA ALA A 43 18.35 -11.96 -4.07
C ALA A 43 16.97 -12.25 -4.70
N ARG A 44 16.88 -12.36 -6.03
CA ARG A 44 15.63 -12.58 -6.78
C ARG A 44 15.60 -13.81 -7.67
N LYS A 45 16.67 -14.62 -7.66
CA LYS A 45 16.91 -15.78 -8.54
C LYS A 45 17.06 -15.36 -10.01
N PHE A 46 17.91 -14.38 -10.28
CA PHE A 46 18.23 -13.90 -11.63
C PHE A 46 17.00 -13.41 -12.44
N ASP A 47 15.95 -12.98 -11.75
CA ASP A 47 14.80 -12.31 -12.35
C ASP A 47 15.07 -10.81 -12.42
N VAL A 48 15.35 -10.32 -13.64
CA VAL A 48 15.76 -8.94 -13.90
C VAL A 48 14.72 -7.93 -13.42
N SER A 49 13.43 -8.16 -13.71
CA SER A 49 12.38 -7.22 -13.33
C SER A 49 12.26 -7.09 -11.81
N ARG A 50 12.19 -8.22 -11.10
CA ARG A 50 12.10 -8.23 -9.63
C ARG A 50 13.39 -7.76 -8.96
N ALA A 51 14.54 -7.89 -9.63
CA ALA A 51 15.82 -7.35 -9.16
C ALA A 51 15.87 -5.82 -9.32
N ILE A 52 15.37 -5.25 -10.42
CA ILE A 52 15.26 -3.80 -10.61
C ILE A 52 14.31 -3.20 -9.56
N ASP A 53 13.15 -3.83 -9.31
CA ASP A 53 12.23 -3.40 -8.25
C ASP A 53 12.90 -3.41 -6.87
N LEU A 54 13.73 -4.42 -6.58
CA LEU A 54 14.51 -4.50 -5.34
C LEU A 54 15.60 -3.43 -5.26
N PHE A 55 16.29 -3.15 -6.36
CA PHE A 55 17.29 -2.09 -6.45
C PHE A 55 16.67 -0.72 -6.16
N GLN A 56 15.56 -0.40 -6.82
CA GLN A 56 14.84 0.86 -6.60
C GLN A 56 14.25 0.93 -5.17
N ALA A 57 13.75 -0.18 -4.61
CA ALA A 57 13.28 -0.22 -3.22
C ALA A 57 14.40 -0.02 -2.19
N TYR A 58 15.58 -0.62 -2.40
CA TYR A 58 16.77 -0.43 -1.57
C TYR A 58 17.27 1.01 -1.63
N LYS A 59 17.43 1.55 -2.85
CA LYS A 59 17.81 2.94 -3.14
C LYS A 59 16.87 3.94 -2.45
N TYR A 60 15.57 3.82 -2.69
CA TYR A 60 14.57 4.69 -2.08
C TYR A 60 14.56 4.60 -0.55
N THR A 61 14.70 3.39 0.01
CA THR A 61 14.75 3.20 1.48
C THR A 61 15.99 3.87 2.09
N ARG A 62 17.17 3.72 1.45
CA ARG A 62 18.41 4.39 1.89
C ARG A 62 18.30 5.91 1.80
N ILE A 63 17.81 6.47 0.69
CA ILE A 63 17.62 7.92 0.53
C ILE A 63 16.64 8.45 1.58
N LYS A 64 15.47 7.81 1.73
CA LYS A 64 14.42 8.22 2.68
C LYS A 64 14.88 8.25 4.13
N GLU A 65 15.67 7.28 4.56
CA GLU A 65 16.21 7.21 5.93
C GLU A 65 17.54 7.99 6.09
N GLY A 66 18.05 8.61 5.02
CA GLY A 66 19.30 9.38 5.01
C GLY A 66 20.56 8.52 5.18
N ILE A 67 20.54 7.29 4.68
CA ILE A 67 21.56 6.24 4.85
C ILE A 67 22.39 6.10 3.56
N TYR A 68 23.37 6.97 3.43
CA TYR A 68 24.39 6.99 2.37
C TYR A 68 25.71 7.46 2.98
N ASN A 69 26.84 7.19 2.31
CA ASN A 69 28.20 7.51 2.76
C ASN A 69 28.47 7.03 4.19
N ILE A 70 28.34 5.71 4.43
CA ILE A 70 28.40 5.17 5.79
C ILE A 70 29.85 5.15 6.31
N ASN A 71 30.22 6.12 7.16
CA ASN A 71 31.51 6.13 7.87
C ASN A 71 31.39 5.45 9.26
N PRO A 72 31.95 4.24 9.46
CA PRO A 72 31.84 3.50 10.73
C PRO A 72 32.58 4.15 11.92
N ASN A 73 33.38 5.20 11.67
CA ASN A 73 34.12 5.92 12.70
C ASN A 73 33.39 7.16 13.25
N GLU A 74 32.30 7.59 12.61
CA GLU A 74 31.54 8.78 13.02
C GLU A 74 30.44 8.46 14.03
N GLU A 75 30.17 9.37 14.95
CA GLU A 75 29.02 9.28 15.86
C GLU A 75 27.73 9.76 15.16
N PRO A 76 26.55 9.20 15.49
CA PRO A 76 26.29 8.16 16.51
C PRO A 76 26.54 6.72 16.04
N LEU A 77 26.95 6.51 14.78
CA LEU A 77 27.07 5.18 14.19
C LEU A 77 28.14 4.33 14.88
N ARG A 78 29.29 4.92 15.22
CA ARG A 78 30.38 4.25 15.93
C ARG A 78 29.90 3.66 17.26
N THR A 79 29.20 4.45 18.09
CA THR A 79 28.61 3.94 19.34
C THR A 79 27.61 2.81 19.10
N GLU A 80 26.75 2.93 18.07
CA GLU A 80 25.79 1.88 17.73
C GLU A 80 26.46 0.59 17.23
N LEU A 81 27.50 0.68 16.41
CA LEU A 81 28.30 -0.46 15.95
C LEU A 81 29.05 -1.14 17.11
N LEU A 82 29.47 -0.41 18.14
CA LEU A 82 30.16 -0.96 19.30
C LEU A 82 29.20 -1.57 20.35
N SER A 83 27.90 -1.29 20.26
CA SER A 83 26.91 -1.65 21.27
C SER A 83 26.62 -3.15 21.42
N GLY A 84 26.97 -4.00 20.45
CA GLY A 84 26.62 -5.42 20.46
C GLY A 84 25.15 -5.75 20.25
N LYS A 85 24.24 -4.76 20.10
CA LYS A 85 22.81 -5.03 19.93
C LYS A 85 22.44 -5.66 18.59
N PHE A 86 23.31 -5.52 17.58
CA PHE A 86 23.19 -6.22 16.29
C PHE A 86 24.54 -6.76 15.85
N THR A 87 24.59 -8.02 15.44
CA THR A 87 25.79 -8.69 14.94
C THR A 87 25.44 -9.76 13.90
N VAL A 88 26.39 -10.10 13.04
CA VAL A 88 26.32 -11.34 12.26
C VAL A 88 27.18 -12.39 12.97
N LEU A 89 26.65 -13.60 13.14
CA LEU A 89 27.37 -14.70 13.78
C LEU A 89 28.30 -15.39 12.77
N PRO A 90 29.43 -15.97 13.20
CA PRO A 90 30.33 -16.72 12.31
C PRO A 90 29.70 -18.03 11.80
N GLY A 91 28.77 -18.60 12.56
CA GLY A 91 28.01 -19.79 12.20
C GLY A 91 26.93 -19.55 11.15
N ARG A 92 26.49 -20.65 10.51
CA ARG A 92 25.42 -20.67 9.49
C ARG A 92 24.35 -21.70 9.85
N ASP A 93 23.17 -21.59 9.24
CA ASP A 93 22.17 -22.66 9.30
C ASP A 93 22.61 -23.90 8.49
N ALA A 94 21.86 -25.00 8.60
CA ALA A 94 22.14 -26.24 7.87
C ALA A 94 22.03 -26.11 6.33
N LYS A 95 21.61 -24.95 5.81
CA LYS A 95 21.44 -24.63 4.38
C LYS A 95 22.36 -23.48 3.93
N GLY A 96 23.36 -23.12 4.74
CA GLY A 96 24.36 -22.10 4.42
C GLY A 96 23.94 -20.64 4.66
N ALA A 97 22.72 -20.38 5.12
CA ALA A 97 22.25 -19.01 5.39
C ALA A 97 23.02 -18.39 6.58
N ALA A 98 23.42 -17.13 6.46
CA ALA A 98 24.10 -16.41 7.53
C ALA A 98 23.11 -15.96 8.62
N LEU A 99 23.56 -15.93 9.87
CA LEU A 99 22.72 -15.65 11.03
C LEU A 99 22.93 -14.21 11.50
N ALA A 100 21.90 -13.36 11.32
CA ALA A 100 21.89 -11.98 11.80
C ALA A 100 21.15 -11.91 13.14
N LEU A 101 21.86 -11.65 14.23
CA LEU A 101 21.34 -11.60 15.59
C LEU A 101 21.10 -10.15 16.03
N PHE A 102 19.88 -9.85 16.46
CA PHE A 102 19.52 -8.61 17.15
C PHE A 102 19.11 -8.94 18.61
N THR A 103 19.81 -8.36 19.58
CA THR A 103 19.62 -8.60 21.02
C THR A 103 18.80 -7.47 21.63
N ALA A 104 17.49 -7.70 21.82
CA ALA A 104 16.54 -6.66 22.20
C ALA A 104 16.86 -5.97 23.53
N ARG A 105 17.33 -6.71 24.55
CA ARG A 105 17.69 -6.15 25.87
C ARG A 105 18.80 -5.07 25.83
N LEU A 106 19.59 -5.01 24.76
CA LEU A 106 20.63 -4.00 24.53
C LEU A 106 20.14 -2.78 23.75
N HIS A 107 18.91 -2.81 23.23
CA HIS A 107 18.30 -1.66 22.58
C HIS A 107 17.74 -0.68 23.62
N ARG A 108 17.97 0.61 23.38
CA ARG A 108 17.67 1.74 24.27
C ARG A 108 17.09 2.87 23.42
N PRO A 109 15.77 2.86 23.16
CA PRO A 109 15.10 3.84 22.28
C PRO A 109 15.26 5.28 22.77
N ASP A 110 15.53 5.46 24.06
CA ASP A 110 15.73 6.72 24.75
C ASP A 110 17.07 7.42 24.44
N VAL A 111 18.07 6.71 23.92
CA VAL A 111 19.42 7.26 23.65
C VAL A 111 19.93 7.06 22.22
N THR A 112 19.20 6.31 21.37
CA THR A 112 19.60 6.10 19.97
C THR A 112 18.51 6.52 19.01
N SER A 113 18.89 7.11 17.87
CA SER A 113 17.95 7.40 16.78
C SER A 113 17.71 6.16 15.92
N HIS A 114 16.51 6.05 15.33
CA HIS A 114 16.20 5.02 14.34
C HIS A 114 17.23 5.00 13.19
N LYS A 115 17.72 6.19 12.78
CA LYS A 115 18.74 6.34 11.75
C LYS A 115 20.04 5.63 12.12
N ALA A 116 20.56 5.88 13.32
CA ALA A 116 21.82 5.28 13.78
C ALA A 116 21.76 3.75 13.83
N VAL A 117 20.65 3.19 14.36
CA VAL A 117 20.46 1.73 14.42
C VAL A 117 20.33 1.13 13.02
N LEU A 118 19.58 1.76 12.12
CA LEU A 118 19.42 1.29 10.75
C LEU A 118 20.73 1.39 9.96
N GLN A 119 21.53 2.44 10.15
CA GLN A 119 22.89 2.53 9.59
C GLN A 119 23.77 1.38 10.10
N ALA A 120 23.75 1.09 11.41
CA ALA A 120 24.54 -0.01 11.99
C ALA A 120 24.10 -1.40 11.48
N ILE A 121 22.79 -1.60 11.27
CA ILE A 121 22.24 -2.83 10.68
C ILE A 121 22.64 -2.96 9.21
N ILE A 122 22.39 -1.92 8.40
CA ILE A 122 22.66 -1.93 6.97
C ILE A 122 24.15 -2.10 6.69
N TYR A 123 25.03 -1.38 7.41
CA TYR A 123 26.48 -1.53 7.29
C TYR A 123 26.95 -2.98 7.50
N GLN A 124 26.51 -3.61 8.59
CA GLN A 124 26.90 -5.00 8.89
C GLN A 124 26.28 -6.00 7.90
N LEU A 125 25.05 -5.76 7.43
CA LEU A 125 24.42 -6.63 6.44
C LEU A 125 25.03 -6.47 5.04
N ASP A 126 25.40 -5.26 4.62
CA ASP A 126 26.11 -4.98 3.37
C ASP A 126 27.46 -5.73 3.36
N LYS A 127 28.16 -5.78 4.50
CA LYS A 127 29.36 -6.61 4.69
C LYS A 127 29.07 -8.10 4.69
N ALA A 128 27.97 -8.55 5.29
CA ALA A 128 27.58 -9.97 5.28
C ALA A 128 27.33 -10.51 3.86
N ILE A 129 26.83 -9.66 2.94
CA ILE A 129 26.59 -10.00 1.53
C ILE A 129 27.80 -9.78 0.62
N GLU A 130 28.97 -9.35 1.11
CA GLU A 130 30.23 -9.50 0.37
C GLU A 130 30.58 -10.99 0.19
N SER A 131 30.13 -11.86 1.10
CA SER A 131 30.27 -13.32 0.99
C SER A 131 29.25 -13.92 0.00
N LEU A 132 29.76 -14.56 -1.07
CA LEU A 132 28.96 -15.24 -2.10
C LEU A 132 27.98 -16.28 -1.52
N GLN A 133 28.40 -17.03 -0.49
CA GLN A 133 27.52 -17.99 0.21
C GLN A 133 26.30 -17.28 0.82
N THR A 134 26.47 -16.06 1.33
CA THR A 134 25.36 -15.26 1.89
C THR A 134 24.44 -14.73 0.78
N GLN A 135 24.97 -14.40 -0.40
CA GLN A 135 24.14 -14.03 -1.55
C GLN A 135 23.32 -15.23 -2.06
N ARG A 136 23.94 -16.44 -2.08
CA ARG A 136 23.34 -17.69 -2.56
C ARG A 136 22.35 -18.31 -1.58
N ASP A 137 22.61 -18.26 -0.27
CA ASP A 137 21.78 -18.91 0.75
C ASP A 137 21.00 -17.91 1.62
N GLY A 138 21.31 -16.63 1.56
CA GLY A 138 20.56 -15.57 2.22
C GLY A 138 20.80 -15.50 3.73
N LEU A 139 19.77 -15.04 4.45
CA LEU A 139 19.84 -14.65 5.85
C LEU A 139 18.75 -15.33 6.68
N ILE A 140 19.08 -15.71 7.91
CA ILE A 140 18.13 -15.88 9.00
C ILE A 140 18.29 -14.69 9.95
N PHE A 141 17.18 -14.07 10.34
CA PHE A 141 17.18 -13.03 11.36
C PHE A 141 16.75 -13.61 12.71
N ILE A 142 17.50 -13.35 13.76
CA ILE A 142 17.22 -13.83 15.13
C ILE A 142 16.99 -12.60 15.99
N TYR A 143 15.76 -12.41 16.45
CA TYR A 143 15.38 -11.36 17.40
C TYR A 143 15.35 -11.97 18.80
N ASP A 144 16.45 -11.85 19.53
CA ASP A 144 16.58 -12.33 20.90
C ASP A 144 15.92 -11.37 21.88
N MET A 145 14.74 -11.76 22.38
CA MET A 145 13.99 -11.03 23.39
C MET A 145 14.27 -11.52 24.82
N THR A 146 15.22 -12.45 25.00
CA THR A 146 15.56 -12.99 26.32
C THR A 146 16.00 -11.87 27.26
N ASN A 147 15.28 -11.74 28.38
CA ASN A 147 15.42 -10.69 29.39
C ASN A 147 15.19 -9.25 28.87
N SER A 148 14.41 -9.07 27.79
CA SER A 148 13.98 -7.74 27.34
C SER A 148 12.71 -7.25 28.06
N THR A 149 12.61 -5.94 28.25
CA THR A 149 11.45 -5.25 28.84
C THR A 149 10.73 -4.42 27.78
N TYR A 150 9.53 -3.91 28.09
CA TYR A 150 8.81 -3.00 27.20
C TYR A 150 9.61 -1.72 26.88
N ALA A 151 10.44 -1.23 27.82
CA ALA A 151 11.32 -0.08 27.60
C ALA A 151 12.45 -0.34 26.58
N ASN A 152 12.71 -1.61 26.23
CA ASN A 152 13.62 -1.98 25.14
C ASN A 152 12.90 -2.10 23.78
N PHE A 153 11.57 -1.96 23.74
CA PHE A 153 10.77 -2.20 22.55
C PHE A 153 10.50 -0.90 21.79
N ASP A 154 10.99 -0.85 20.56
CA ASP A 154 10.75 0.22 19.62
C ASP A 154 9.90 -0.31 18.47
N TYR A 155 8.62 0.03 18.49
CA TYR A 155 7.66 -0.41 17.48
C TYR A 155 7.98 0.16 16.09
N GLU A 156 8.36 1.45 16.01
CA GLU A 156 8.65 2.10 14.73
C GLU A 156 9.90 1.55 14.07
N LEU A 157 10.98 1.37 14.85
CA LEU A 157 12.20 0.73 14.38
C LEU A 157 11.93 -0.72 13.96
N CYS A 158 11.12 -1.48 14.71
CA CYS A 158 10.71 -2.83 14.30
C CYS A 158 10.00 -2.81 12.94
N VAL A 159 9.10 -1.85 12.70
CA VAL A 159 8.45 -1.67 11.39
C VAL A 159 9.47 -1.31 10.31
N LYS A 160 10.45 -0.43 10.58
CA LYS A 160 11.51 -0.08 9.62
C LYS A 160 12.43 -1.27 9.28
N ILE A 161 12.87 -2.04 10.27
CA ILE A 161 13.68 -3.26 10.09
C ILE A 161 12.89 -4.31 9.28
N LEU A 162 11.60 -4.53 9.60
CA LEU A 162 10.75 -5.42 8.82
C LEU A 162 10.54 -4.91 7.37
N ASN A 163 10.47 -3.60 7.15
CA ASN A 163 10.37 -3.00 5.82
C ASN A 163 11.65 -3.20 4.99
N LEU A 164 12.82 -3.08 5.62
CA LEU A 164 14.12 -3.40 5.02
C LEU A 164 14.15 -4.88 4.59
N LEU A 165 13.93 -5.78 5.55
CA LEU A 165 14.05 -7.23 5.35
C LEU A 165 12.99 -7.83 4.40
N LYS A 166 11.77 -7.27 4.32
CA LYS A 166 10.68 -7.84 3.49
C LYS A 166 10.85 -7.63 1.99
N GLY A 167 11.71 -6.71 1.55
CA GLY A 167 11.76 -6.33 0.15
C GLY A 167 12.62 -5.13 -0.25
N ALA A 168 13.40 -4.55 0.67
CA ALA A 168 14.29 -3.42 0.39
C ALA A 168 15.74 -3.70 0.82
N PHE A 169 16.16 -4.98 0.87
CA PHE A 169 17.53 -5.40 1.10
C PHE A 169 17.94 -6.54 0.13
N PRO A 170 19.13 -6.51 -0.50
CA PRO A 170 19.58 -7.49 -1.49
C PRO A 170 20.05 -8.82 -0.87
N ALA A 171 19.20 -9.44 -0.05
CA ALA A 171 19.37 -10.81 0.41
C ALA A 171 18.04 -11.55 0.50
N ARG A 172 18.09 -12.89 0.47
CA ARG A 172 16.92 -13.74 0.69
C ARG A 172 16.71 -14.00 2.18
N LEU A 173 15.74 -13.33 2.80
CA LEU A 173 15.31 -13.68 4.16
C LEU A 173 14.63 -15.07 4.17
N LYS A 174 15.27 -16.05 4.80
CA LYS A 174 14.80 -17.44 4.92
C LYS A 174 13.81 -17.60 6.07
N CYS A 175 14.17 -17.13 7.26
CA CYS A 175 13.40 -17.25 8.49
C CYS A 175 13.67 -16.05 9.42
N VAL A 176 12.71 -15.72 10.27
CA VAL A 176 12.84 -14.79 11.41
C VAL A 176 12.49 -15.56 12.68
N PHE A 177 13.48 -15.80 13.55
CA PHE A 177 13.23 -16.35 14.87
C PHE A 177 12.96 -15.23 15.86
N ILE A 178 11.84 -15.30 16.58
CA ILE A 178 11.55 -14.45 17.74
C ILE A 178 11.78 -15.30 18.97
N VAL A 179 12.89 -15.04 19.66
CA VAL A 179 13.39 -15.93 20.71
C VAL A 179 13.00 -15.41 22.09
N SER A 180 12.39 -16.27 22.90
CA SER A 180 12.00 -16.01 24.29
C SER A 180 11.10 -14.76 24.45
N SER A 181 10.16 -14.55 23.53
CA SER A 181 9.27 -13.37 23.55
C SER A 181 8.50 -13.23 24.88
N PRO A 182 8.62 -12.10 25.60
CA PRO A 182 7.84 -11.83 26.81
C PRO A 182 6.33 -11.76 26.54
N LEU A 183 5.51 -11.95 27.58
CA LEU A 183 4.04 -11.89 27.46
C LEU A 183 3.53 -10.54 26.93
N TRP A 184 4.17 -9.43 27.30
CA TRP A 184 3.81 -8.09 26.80
C TRP A 184 3.96 -7.97 25.28
N PHE A 185 4.82 -8.76 24.64
CA PHE A 185 5.05 -8.70 23.19
C PHE A 185 3.88 -9.29 22.38
N ARG A 186 2.95 -10.05 23.00
CA ARG A 186 1.85 -10.69 22.27
C ARG A 186 0.96 -9.67 21.53
N ALA A 187 0.65 -8.53 22.14
CA ALA A 187 -0.17 -7.49 21.52
C ALA A 187 0.57 -6.73 20.40
N PRO A 188 1.78 -6.15 20.62
CA PRO A 188 2.59 -5.58 19.55
C PRO A 188 2.87 -6.56 18.40
N PHE A 189 3.10 -7.84 18.70
CA PHE A 189 3.31 -8.86 17.66
C PHE A 189 2.05 -9.12 16.82
N ALA A 190 0.87 -9.17 17.44
CA ALA A 190 -0.39 -9.28 16.70
C ALA A 190 -0.57 -8.09 15.74
N VAL A 191 -0.27 -6.87 16.19
CA VAL A 191 -0.29 -5.65 15.36
C VAL A 191 0.76 -5.72 14.25
N LEU A 192 2.03 -6.03 14.54
CA LEU A 192 3.10 -6.19 13.55
C LEU A 192 2.73 -7.25 12.49
N ARG A 193 2.13 -8.37 12.90
CA ARG A 193 1.67 -9.44 12.00
C ARG A 193 0.65 -8.93 10.97
N LEU A 194 -0.18 -7.92 11.29
CA LEU A 194 -1.08 -7.29 10.32
C LEU A 194 -0.33 -6.62 9.16
N PHE A 195 0.89 -6.13 9.37
CA PHE A 195 1.72 -5.46 8.35
C PHE A 195 2.59 -6.44 7.52
N VAL A 196 2.95 -7.59 8.10
CA VAL A 196 3.71 -8.66 7.42
C VAL A 196 2.83 -9.36 6.36
N ARG A 197 3.35 -9.55 5.13
CA ARG A 197 2.69 -10.33 4.06
C ARG A 197 2.63 -11.81 4.46
N GLU A 198 1.59 -12.54 4.05
CA GLU A 198 1.37 -13.97 4.37
C GLU A 198 2.62 -14.86 4.19
N LYS A 199 3.22 -14.85 3.00
CA LYS A 199 4.47 -15.56 2.65
C LYS A 199 5.70 -15.19 3.50
N LEU A 200 5.64 -14.09 4.25
CA LEU A 200 6.64 -13.72 5.24
C LEU A 200 6.19 -14.09 6.67
N ARG A 201 4.89 -14.10 6.98
CA ARG A 201 4.35 -14.62 8.26
C ARG A 201 4.71 -16.10 8.43
N GLU A 202 4.62 -16.89 7.36
CA GLU A 202 5.06 -18.29 7.29
C GLU A 202 6.54 -18.51 7.67
N ARG A 203 7.35 -17.45 7.60
CA ARG A 203 8.79 -17.49 7.91
C ARG A 203 9.12 -16.96 9.30
N VAL A 204 8.13 -16.44 10.04
CA VAL A 204 8.32 -15.96 11.41
C VAL A 204 8.00 -17.09 12.39
N CYS A 205 8.99 -17.51 13.17
CA CYS A 205 8.88 -18.58 14.14
C CYS A 205 9.17 -18.05 15.55
N THR A 206 8.20 -18.17 16.46
CA THR A 206 8.42 -17.85 17.88
C THR A 206 8.87 -19.10 18.61
N VAL A 207 10.02 -19.04 19.29
CA VAL A 207 10.67 -20.19 19.96
C VAL A 207 11.27 -19.76 21.30
N LYS A 208 11.50 -20.69 22.23
CA LYS A 208 12.35 -20.45 23.41
C LYS A 208 13.83 -20.54 23.01
N ALA A 209 14.73 -19.91 23.78
CA ALA A 209 16.18 -19.95 23.51
C ALA A 209 16.74 -21.36 23.26
N HIS A 210 16.41 -22.34 24.12
CA HIS A 210 16.88 -23.72 23.95
C HIS A 210 16.24 -24.49 22.78
N GLU A 211 15.10 -24.03 22.27
CA GLU A 211 14.40 -24.66 21.13
C GLU A 211 15.05 -24.26 19.78
N LEU A 212 15.87 -23.18 19.75
CA LEU A 212 16.52 -22.69 18.54
C LEU A 212 17.53 -23.69 17.95
N ALA A 213 18.15 -24.50 18.82
CA ALA A 213 19.04 -25.61 18.44
C ALA A 213 18.36 -26.71 17.59
N ASN A 214 17.03 -26.78 17.57
CA ASN A 214 16.29 -27.69 16.70
C ASN A 214 16.24 -27.21 15.24
N TYR A 215 16.57 -25.94 14.98
CA TYR A 215 16.47 -25.30 13.66
C TYR A 215 17.83 -24.86 13.10
N ILE A 216 18.77 -24.50 13.97
CA ILE A 216 20.11 -24.02 13.63
C ILE A 216 21.13 -24.90 14.36
N PRO A 217 22.23 -25.32 13.70
CA PRO A 217 23.25 -26.15 14.34
C PRO A 217 23.76 -25.58 15.66
N VAL A 218 23.91 -26.44 16.68
CA VAL A 218 24.41 -26.09 18.02
C VAL A 218 25.79 -25.40 17.92
N SER A 219 26.65 -25.82 17.00
CA SER A 219 27.96 -25.23 16.72
C SER A 219 27.92 -23.83 16.07
N SER A 220 26.75 -23.39 15.59
CA SER A 220 26.53 -22.07 14.98
C SER A 220 25.86 -21.06 15.91
N LEU A 221 25.33 -21.51 17.05
CA LEU A 221 24.59 -20.68 18.02
C LEU A 221 25.45 -20.35 19.25
N PRO A 222 25.31 -19.16 19.86
CA PRO A 222 25.88 -18.87 21.18
C PRO A 222 25.26 -19.72 22.30
N GLU A 223 25.98 -19.90 23.41
CA GLU A 223 25.52 -20.66 24.58
C GLU A 223 24.18 -20.17 25.14
N HIS A 224 23.97 -18.85 25.23
CA HIS A 224 22.71 -18.28 25.71
C HIS A 224 21.50 -18.50 24.77
N LEU A 225 21.74 -19.01 23.55
CA LEU A 225 20.74 -19.44 22.57
C LEU A 225 20.75 -20.98 22.37
N GLY A 226 21.26 -21.74 23.35
CA GLY A 226 21.29 -23.20 23.33
C GLY A 226 22.41 -23.81 22.46
N GLY A 227 23.43 -23.03 22.11
CA GLY A 227 24.55 -23.47 21.27
C GLY A 227 25.88 -23.67 22.00
N THR A 228 26.96 -23.76 21.21
CA THR A 228 28.37 -23.90 21.65
C THR A 228 29.33 -22.97 20.89
N SER A 229 28.82 -22.14 19.96
CA SER A 229 29.64 -21.17 19.23
C SER A 229 30.11 -20.06 20.17
N GLN A 230 31.42 -19.99 20.37
CA GLN A 230 32.03 -18.75 20.82
C GLN A 230 32.06 -17.76 19.65
N TYR A 231 31.81 -16.48 19.93
CA TYR A 231 31.89 -15.41 18.93
C TYR A 231 32.36 -14.12 19.59
N SER A 232 33.04 -13.27 18.82
CA SER A 232 33.42 -11.93 19.25
C SER A 232 32.79 -10.92 18.31
N HIS A 233 31.83 -10.16 18.83
CA HIS A 233 31.21 -9.05 18.10
C HIS A 233 32.26 -8.00 17.67
N MET A 234 33.26 -7.72 18.52
CA MET A 234 34.36 -6.81 18.19
C MET A 234 35.20 -7.31 17.02
N ALA A 235 35.48 -8.61 16.94
CA ALA A 235 36.20 -9.19 15.81
C ALA A 235 35.40 -9.08 14.50
N TRP A 236 34.07 -9.24 14.56
CA TRP A 236 33.19 -9.01 13.41
C TRP A 236 33.22 -7.55 12.94
N ILE A 237 33.07 -6.57 13.86
CA ILE A 237 33.16 -5.14 13.52
C ILE A 237 34.54 -4.77 12.96
N GLN A 238 35.63 -5.31 13.52
CA GLN A 238 36.98 -5.13 12.97
C GLN A 238 37.11 -5.69 11.55
N SER A 239 36.52 -6.85 11.26
CA SER A 239 36.47 -7.43 9.89
C SER A 239 35.72 -6.52 8.91
N CYS A 240 34.58 -5.97 9.32
CA CYS A 240 33.81 -5.02 8.52
C CYS A 240 34.61 -3.74 8.19
N VAL A 241 35.33 -3.19 9.16
CA VAL A 241 36.18 -2.00 8.94
C VAL A 241 37.40 -2.34 8.07
N ASN A 242 38.11 -3.43 8.35
CA ASN A 242 39.33 -3.81 7.63
C ASN A 242 39.08 -4.17 6.16
N SER A 243 37.97 -4.82 5.82
CA SER A 243 37.59 -5.08 4.42
C SER A 243 37.36 -3.79 3.64
N THR A 244 36.93 -2.71 4.31
CA THR A 244 36.75 -1.39 3.70
C THR A 244 38.10 -0.72 3.39
N LEU A 245 39.13 -0.95 4.21
CA LEU A 245 40.47 -0.43 3.96
C LEU A 245 41.15 -1.11 2.76
N ASN A 246 41.09 -2.44 2.67
CA ASN A 246 41.76 -3.19 1.59
C ASN A 246 41.18 -2.85 0.20
N ASN A 247 39.86 -2.70 0.11
CA ASN A 247 39.18 -2.36 -1.15
C ASN A 247 39.48 -0.93 -1.67
N SER A 248 40.24 -0.10 -0.93
CA SER A 248 40.67 1.22 -1.40
C SER A 248 41.93 1.19 -2.30
N THR A 249 42.54 0.02 -2.49
CA THR A 249 43.78 -0.14 -3.27
C THR A 249 43.62 -0.79 -4.65
N ASP A 250 42.50 -1.48 -4.91
CA ASP A 250 42.11 -1.96 -6.23
C ASP A 250 41.07 -1.01 -6.86
N GLY A 251 41.31 -0.57 -8.08
CA GLY A 251 40.53 0.47 -8.79
C GLY A 251 39.12 0.05 -9.26
N ASN A 252 38.47 -0.89 -8.57
CA ASN A 252 37.16 -1.44 -8.91
C ASN A 252 36.18 -1.35 -7.73
N THR A 253 36.05 -0.15 -7.15
CA THR A 253 35.21 0.12 -5.98
C THR A 253 33.71 0.04 -6.29
N ASP A 254 32.96 -0.74 -5.50
CA ASP A 254 31.49 -0.85 -5.53
C ASP A 254 30.84 0.50 -5.10
N CYS A 255 30.74 1.45 -6.02
CA CYS A 255 30.42 2.87 -5.77
C CYS A 255 28.92 3.14 -5.52
N LEU A 256 28.20 2.20 -4.91
CA LEU A 256 26.77 2.34 -4.64
C LEU A 256 26.47 3.51 -3.68
N ASP A 257 27.34 3.80 -2.72
CA ASP A 257 27.19 4.96 -1.82
C ASP A 257 27.42 6.30 -2.56
N GLY A 258 28.39 6.38 -3.49
CA GLY A 258 28.60 7.57 -4.32
C GLY A 258 27.43 7.83 -5.28
N LEU A 259 26.86 6.76 -5.85
CA LEU A 259 25.63 6.83 -6.65
C LEU A 259 24.43 7.35 -5.83
N LEU A 260 24.26 6.87 -4.59
CA LEU A 260 23.19 7.37 -3.70
C LEU A 260 23.37 8.85 -3.34
N HIS A 261 24.62 9.31 -3.24
CA HIS A 261 24.94 10.71 -2.96
C HIS A 261 24.61 11.64 -4.14
N SER A 262 24.89 11.26 -5.41
CA SER A 262 24.53 12.11 -6.56
C SER A 262 23.03 12.35 -6.65
N TYR A 263 22.20 11.31 -6.47
CA TYR A 263 20.75 11.45 -6.44
C TYR A 263 20.23 12.37 -5.33
N CYS A 264 20.91 12.43 -4.18
CA CYS A 264 20.54 13.35 -3.11
C CYS A 264 20.88 14.81 -3.47
N GLN A 265 21.97 15.04 -4.21
CA GLN A 265 22.35 16.37 -4.69
C GLN A 265 21.41 16.87 -5.80
N ASP A 266 21.03 16.01 -6.76
CA ASP A 266 20.07 16.36 -7.81
C ASP A 266 18.72 16.81 -7.23
N GLN A 267 18.19 16.09 -6.23
CA GLN A 267 16.94 16.46 -5.55
C GLN A 267 17.03 17.84 -4.86
N ASN A 268 18.16 18.15 -4.21
CA ASN A 268 18.38 19.45 -3.58
C ASN A 268 18.59 20.59 -4.59
N GLN A 269 19.15 20.32 -5.78
CA GLN A 269 19.25 21.33 -6.85
C GLN A 269 17.88 21.65 -7.45
N THR A 270 17.04 20.63 -7.70
CA THR A 270 15.65 20.87 -8.15
C THR A 270 14.78 21.61 -7.13
N ALA A 271 15.11 21.55 -5.83
CA ALA A 271 14.39 22.29 -4.80
C ALA A 271 14.74 23.80 -4.75
N ASN A 272 15.92 24.20 -5.23
CA ASN A 272 16.39 25.60 -5.21
C ASN A 272 16.15 26.37 -6.52
N ALA A 273 15.61 25.72 -7.55
CA ALA A 273 15.35 26.31 -8.86
C ALA A 273 13.94 26.95 -8.97
N ASN A 274 13.65 27.97 -8.15
CA ASN A 274 12.38 28.71 -8.23
C ASN A 274 12.58 30.23 -8.02
N PRO A 275 12.96 31.00 -9.06
CA PRO A 275 13.13 32.45 -8.97
C PRO A 275 11.80 33.18 -9.27
N GLY A 276 11.07 33.60 -8.24
CA GLY A 276 9.72 34.15 -8.44
C GLY A 276 9.07 34.89 -7.28
N ALA A 277 9.74 35.90 -6.69
CA ALA A 277 9.09 36.90 -5.85
C ALA A 277 9.79 38.27 -5.98
N THR A 278 8.99 39.33 -6.20
CA THR A 278 9.46 40.64 -6.67
C THR A 278 9.88 41.58 -5.55
N LEU A 279 10.86 42.44 -5.84
CA LEU A 279 11.29 43.59 -5.04
C LEU A 279 10.15 44.53 -4.64
N ILE A 280 10.04 44.83 -3.34
CA ILE A 280 9.81 46.20 -2.82
C ILE A 280 10.75 46.35 -1.61
N GLY A 281 11.56 47.42 -1.59
CA GLY A 281 12.53 47.64 -0.52
C GLY A 281 12.10 48.70 0.49
N ASN A 282 12.80 48.76 1.63
CA ASN A 282 13.41 50.01 2.09
C ASN A 282 14.56 49.78 3.08
N SER A 283 15.49 50.71 3.01
CA SER A 283 16.84 50.86 3.59
C SER A 283 17.02 50.86 5.12
N LEU A 284 18.30 50.83 5.52
CA LEU A 284 18.95 51.24 6.80
C LEU A 284 19.17 50.15 7.86
N ASP A 285 20.28 50.12 8.61
CA ASP A 285 21.67 50.54 8.34
C ASP A 285 22.63 49.87 9.37
N ASP A 286 23.94 49.86 9.06
CA ASP A 286 25.10 49.72 9.97
C ASP A 286 25.30 48.50 10.92
N GLY A 287 26.57 48.25 11.29
CA GLY A 287 26.86 47.91 12.70
C GLY A 287 27.80 46.77 13.13
N ASN A 288 28.78 46.37 12.30
CA ASN A 288 30.07 45.73 12.67
C ASN A 288 30.47 45.64 14.19
N ALA A 289 30.80 44.43 14.72
CA ALA A 289 31.95 44.18 15.62
C ALA A 289 32.17 42.69 16.03
N ASN A 290 33.41 42.34 16.38
CA ASN A 290 33.95 40.98 16.65
C ASN A 290 34.01 40.66 18.19
N PRO A 291 34.58 39.53 18.70
CA PRO A 291 34.20 38.95 19.99
C PRO A 291 35.31 39.04 21.05
N GLN A 292 35.09 38.46 22.26
CA GLN A 292 36.06 37.60 23.01
C GLN A 292 35.66 37.37 24.48
N ASN A 293 36.13 36.23 25.03
CA ASN A 293 36.34 35.94 26.47
C ASN A 293 35.09 35.90 27.38
N HIS A 294 34.98 35.14 28.48
CA HIS A 294 35.83 34.20 29.24
C HIS A 294 34.84 33.34 30.11
N ARG A 295 35.12 32.22 30.81
CA ARG A 295 36.32 31.42 31.13
C ARG A 295 35.87 30.00 31.56
N HIS A 296 36.77 29.01 31.65
CA HIS A 296 36.50 27.73 32.34
C HIS A 296 36.49 27.86 33.88
N THR A 297 35.67 27.04 34.56
CA THR A 297 36.05 26.40 35.85
C THR A 297 35.48 24.98 35.93
N HIS A 298 36.34 23.99 36.19
CA HIS A 298 35.96 22.65 36.63
C HIS A 298 35.82 22.63 38.16
N TRP A 299 34.94 21.77 38.71
CA TRP A 299 35.25 21.00 39.92
C TRP A 299 34.42 19.70 39.99
N ASN A 300 35.00 18.64 40.57
CA ASN A 300 34.41 17.30 40.68
C ASN A 300 33.73 17.10 42.05
N GLY A 301 32.81 16.13 42.19
CA GLY A 301 32.63 15.48 43.50
C GLY A 301 31.28 14.82 43.83
N LEU A 302 31.24 13.49 43.70
CA LEU A 302 30.66 12.53 44.66
C LEU A 302 29.16 12.59 45.05
N THR A 303 28.47 11.49 44.71
CA THR A 303 27.31 10.93 45.44
C THR A 303 27.75 10.31 46.78
N PRO A 304 26.88 10.15 47.83
CA PRO A 304 26.05 8.92 47.89
C PRO A 304 24.70 8.94 48.69
N LEU A 305 23.84 7.96 48.34
CA LEU A 305 22.96 7.12 49.20
C LEU A 305 21.70 7.65 49.94
N SER A 306 20.57 6.98 49.63
CA SER A 306 19.41 6.65 50.50
C SER A 306 18.43 7.79 50.89
N SER A 307 17.15 7.59 51.26
CA SER A 307 16.38 6.37 51.60
C SER A 307 14.84 6.54 51.46
N ASN A 308 14.13 5.44 51.16
CA ASN A 308 12.74 5.04 51.51
C ASN A 308 11.65 6.07 51.93
N ALA A 309 10.45 5.92 51.35
CA ALA A 309 9.17 5.88 52.10
C ALA A 309 8.07 5.12 51.34
N ASN A 310 7.28 4.28 52.04
CA ASN A 310 6.11 3.57 51.51
C ASN A 310 4.81 4.36 51.74
N ILE A 311 3.83 4.23 50.85
CA ILE A 311 2.39 4.26 51.20
C ILE A 311 1.70 3.09 50.49
N ALA A 312 0.74 2.45 51.17
CA ALA A 312 0.12 1.20 50.74
C ALA A 312 -1.41 1.31 50.57
N ASN A 313 -1.95 0.37 49.78
CA ASN A 313 -3.33 -0.12 49.75
C ASN A 313 -4.47 0.81 49.29
N GLY A 314 -4.96 0.50 48.07
CA GLY A 314 -6.35 0.66 47.68
C GLY A 314 -6.80 -0.58 46.89
N ARG A 315 -7.59 -1.47 47.51
CA ARG A 315 -8.15 -2.67 46.84
C ARG A 315 -9.35 -2.27 45.99
N GLN A 316 -9.33 -2.55 44.69
CA GLN A 316 -10.55 -2.76 43.90
C GLN A 316 -10.37 -4.02 43.03
N ALA A 317 -11.39 -4.88 43.04
CA ALA A 317 -11.42 -6.08 42.21
C ALA A 317 -11.85 -5.72 40.77
N PRO A 318 -11.36 -6.43 39.74
CA PRO A 318 -11.77 -6.17 38.36
C PRO A 318 -13.23 -6.62 38.13
N PRO A 319 -14.03 -5.86 37.33
CA PRO A 319 -15.33 -6.31 36.83
C PRO A 319 -15.16 -7.47 35.83
N PRO A 320 -16.22 -8.26 35.57
CA PRO A 320 -16.11 -9.58 34.94
C PRO A 320 -15.76 -9.54 33.45
N GLN A 321 -15.14 -10.62 32.99
CA GLN A 321 -14.89 -10.91 31.58
C GLN A 321 -16.22 -11.01 30.81
N SER A 322 -16.30 -10.36 29.65
CA SER A 322 -17.32 -10.66 28.64
C SER A 322 -16.75 -11.69 27.67
N ASP A 323 -17.13 -12.95 27.83
CA ASP A 323 -16.76 -14.01 26.89
C ASP A 323 -17.31 -13.71 25.49
N THR A 324 -16.50 -14.00 24.47
CA THR A 324 -16.99 -14.25 23.11
C THR A 324 -16.41 -15.60 22.67
N PRO A 325 -17.20 -16.53 22.09
CA PRO A 325 -16.84 -17.96 22.09
C PRO A 325 -15.70 -18.34 21.13
N PRO A 326 -15.09 -19.53 21.30
CA PRO A 326 -13.88 -19.92 20.58
C PRO A 326 -14.13 -20.51 19.19
N ASP A 327 -13.13 -20.36 18.31
CA ASP A 327 -12.98 -21.19 17.11
C ASP A 327 -12.95 -22.68 17.51
N THR A 328 -13.87 -23.46 16.96
CA THR A 328 -13.93 -24.92 17.17
C THR A 328 -13.15 -25.65 16.05
N PRO A 329 -12.31 -26.65 16.37
CA PRO A 329 -11.25 -27.08 15.46
C PRO A 329 -11.70 -28.04 14.34
N LEU A 330 -10.93 -28.05 13.25
CA LEU A 330 -11.06 -29.02 12.16
C LEU A 330 -10.83 -30.45 12.68
N HIS A 331 -11.79 -31.33 12.42
CA HIS A 331 -11.72 -32.72 12.80
C HIS A 331 -10.68 -33.46 11.94
N HIS A 332 -9.69 -34.09 12.59
CA HIS A 332 -8.89 -35.12 11.92
C HIS A 332 -9.82 -36.25 11.45
N LYS A 333 -9.66 -36.65 10.19
CA LYS A 333 -9.86 -38.05 9.78
C LYS A 333 -8.53 -38.60 9.31
N HIS A 334 -8.05 -39.62 10.03
CA HIS A 334 -7.13 -40.60 9.47
C HIS A 334 -7.73 -41.16 8.17
N ASN A 335 -6.87 -41.41 7.19
CA ASN A 335 -6.99 -42.62 6.38
C ASN A 335 -5.61 -43.24 6.25
N THR A 336 -5.55 -44.52 6.59
CA THR A 336 -4.37 -45.38 6.55
C THR A 336 -3.93 -45.69 5.12
N GLU A 337 -2.66 -46.02 4.99
CA GLU A 337 -2.07 -46.56 3.77
C GLU A 337 -2.80 -47.83 3.32
N THR A 338 -2.93 -48.03 2.00
CA THR A 338 -2.87 -49.38 1.42
C THR A 338 -2.31 -49.30 0.01
N GLN A 339 -1.40 -50.21 -0.31
CA GLN A 339 -0.63 -50.22 -1.54
C GLN A 339 -1.45 -50.81 -2.70
N SER A 340 -1.31 -50.28 -3.92
CA SER A 340 -1.11 -51.11 -5.13
C SER A 340 -0.85 -50.29 -6.39
N ALA A 341 0.17 -50.73 -7.12
CA ALA A 341 0.42 -50.53 -8.55
C ALA A 341 1.04 -51.86 -9.04
N PRO A 342 1.34 -52.09 -10.34
CA PRO A 342 1.07 -51.29 -11.55
C PRO A 342 0.45 -52.14 -12.70
N LYS A 343 0.25 -51.52 -13.88
CA LYS A 343 0.53 -52.01 -15.27
C LYS A 343 -0.14 -51.09 -16.31
N GLU A 344 0.60 -50.45 -17.21
CA GLU A 344 1.08 -50.94 -18.52
C GLU A 344 -0.02 -51.20 -19.56
N GLY A 345 0.09 -50.57 -20.74
CA GLY A 345 -0.83 -50.73 -21.87
C GLY A 345 -0.58 -49.74 -23.02
N MET A 346 0.40 -50.04 -23.88
CA MET A 346 0.67 -49.30 -25.13
C MET A 346 -0.06 -49.96 -26.32
N ASN A 347 -0.55 -49.14 -27.28
CA ASN A 347 -0.75 -49.37 -28.74
C ASN A 347 -1.78 -48.31 -29.21
N ASP A 348 -1.56 -47.39 -30.15
CA ASP A 348 -0.84 -47.33 -31.45
C ASP A 348 -1.64 -47.84 -32.67
N CYS A 349 -1.48 -47.11 -33.80
CA CYS A 349 -1.96 -47.34 -35.17
C CYS A 349 -3.49 -47.18 -35.41
N ARG A 350 -3.99 -46.63 -36.54
CA ARG A 350 -3.34 -46.12 -37.79
C ARG A 350 -4.35 -45.40 -38.71
N ARG A 351 -3.87 -44.45 -39.53
CA ARG A 351 -4.18 -44.16 -40.98
C ARG A 351 -5.65 -44.01 -41.46
N ASP A 352 -6.01 -43.37 -42.57
CA ASP A 352 -5.35 -42.71 -43.73
C ASP A 352 -6.06 -41.34 -43.99
N GLY A 353 -5.67 -40.41 -44.87
CA GLY A 353 -4.59 -40.33 -45.86
C GLY A 353 -5.05 -39.59 -47.14
N ASN A 354 -4.15 -38.79 -47.74
CA ASN A 354 -4.25 -38.06 -49.03
C ASN A 354 -5.19 -36.82 -49.11
N GLY A 355 -4.80 -35.72 -49.77
CA GLY A 355 -3.47 -35.38 -50.31
C GLY A 355 -3.48 -34.27 -51.38
N ALA A 356 -2.29 -33.72 -51.66
CA ALA A 356 -1.88 -32.98 -52.87
C ALA A 356 -2.61 -31.65 -53.23
N GLU A 357 -2.00 -30.65 -53.88
CA GLU A 357 -0.60 -30.15 -54.02
C GLU A 357 -0.71 -28.88 -54.90
N GLN A 358 0.06 -27.82 -54.63
CA GLN A 358 0.81 -27.06 -55.64
C GLN A 358 1.56 -25.85 -55.04
N GLU A 359 2.84 -25.76 -55.35
CA GLU A 359 3.74 -24.65 -55.03
C GLU A 359 3.74 -23.58 -56.12
N ALA A 360 4.07 -22.34 -55.75
CA ALA A 360 4.81 -21.40 -56.60
C ALA A 360 5.53 -20.34 -55.74
N ASP A 361 6.84 -20.19 -55.94
CA ASP A 361 7.71 -19.22 -55.26
C ASP A 361 7.35 -17.74 -55.52
N PHE A 362 7.63 -16.84 -54.57
CA PHE A 362 8.78 -15.91 -54.67
C PHE A 362 8.99 -14.99 -53.44
N LEU A 363 10.22 -15.05 -52.90
CA LEU A 363 10.97 -14.07 -52.08
C LEU A 363 10.33 -12.71 -51.71
N GLY A 364 10.36 -12.36 -50.40
CA GLY A 364 10.60 -10.96 -50.01
C GLY A 364 10.16 -10.48 -48.61
N LYS A 365 11.15 -10.30 -47.71
CA LYS A 365 11.14 -9.48 -46.47
C LYS A 365 10.22 -9.89 -45.31
N GLU A 366 10.88 -10.31 -44.23
CA GLU A 366 10.37 -10.21 -42.86
C GLU A 366 10.37 -8.72 -42.43
N GLU A 367 9.21 -8.16 -42.11
CA GLU A 367 9.10 -6.99 -41.23
C GLU A 367 8.58 -7.47 -39.87
N GLU A 368 9.20 -6.98 -38.78
CA GLU A 368 8.86 -7.36 -37.42
C GLU A 368 7.40 -7.02 -37.10
N ALA A 369 6.59 -8.03 -36.80
CA ALA A 369 5.24 -7.85 -36.30
C ALA A 369 5.26 -7.16 -34.94
N ARG A 370 4.91 -5.87 -34.92
CA ARG A 370 4.63 -5.15 -33.67
C ARG A 370 3.29 -5.63 -33.13
N ASP A 371 3.29 -6.16 -31.90
CA ASP A 371 2.07 -6.29 -31.10
C ASP A 371 1.40 -4.91 -31.01
N GLY A 372 0.24 -4.79 -31.66
CA GLY A 372 -0.47 -3.53 -31.82
C GLY A 372 -1.97 -3.76 -31.95
N VAL A 373 -2.69 -3.48 -30.86
CA VAL A 373 -4.16 -3.31 -30.90
C VAL A 373 -4.48 -2.28 -32.00
N PRO A 374 -5.42 -2.56 -32.92
CA PRO A 374 -5.71 -1.66 -34.02
C PRO A 374 -6.09 -0.24 -33.54
N PRO A 375 -5.66 0.82 -34.25
CA PRO A 375 -6.12 2.17 -33.92
C PRO A 375 -7.64 2.26 -34.08
N LEU A 376 -8.32 2.87 -33.11
CA LEU A 376 -9.76 3.11 -33.15
C LEU A 376 -10.17 3.79 -34.47
N PRO A 377 -11.33 3.43 -35.07
CA PRO A 377 -11.83 4.09 -36.27
C PRO A 377 -11.83 5.61 -36.12
N GLN A 378 -11.23 6.33 -37.09
CA GLN A 378 -11.14 7.78 -37.01
C GLN A 378 -12.55 8.41 -37.07
N LYS A 379 -12.81 9.36 -36.15
CA LYS A 379 -14.09 10.08 -36.02
C LYS A 379 -14.53 10.68 -37.36
N SER A 380 -15.58 10.10 -37.95
CA SER A 380 -16.40 10.80 -38.95
C SER A 380 -16.97 12.08 -38.31
N SER A 381 -16.83 13.20 -39.01
CA SER A 381 -17.13 14.52 -38.46
C SER A 381 -18.63 14.77 -38.26
N ARG A 382 -18.95 15.41 -37.12
CA ARG A 382 -20.24 16.00 -36.70
C ARG A 382 -21.22 15.02 -36.03
N PRO A 383 -21.74 15.33 -34.81
CA PRO A 383 -22.73 14.48 -34.16
C PRO A 383 -24.03 14.48 -34.96
N THR A 384 -24.45 13.29 -35.40
CA THR A 384 -25.80 13.06 -35.90
C THR A 384 -26.73 12.94 -34.69
N PRO A 385 -27.97 13.49 -34.70
CA PRO A 385 -28.91 13.27 -33.60
C PRO A 385 -29.11 11.76 -33.40
N LEU A 386 -29.14 11.32 -32.14
CA LEU A 386 -29.32 9.91 -31.78
C LEU A 386 -30.61 9.36 -32.43
N SER A 387 -30.44 8.64 -33.55
CA SER A 387 -31.51 7.83 -34.10
C SER A 387 -31.78 6.71 -33.11
N ARG A 388 -33.06 6.52 -32.74
CA ARG A 388 -33.48 5.56 -31.71
C ARG A 388 -33.04 4.14 -32.07
N SER A 389 -31.93 3.69 -31.48
CA SER A 389 -31.66 2.27 -31.29
C SER A 389 -32.75 1.66 -30.39
N PRO A 390 -33.08 0.35 -30.52
CA PRO A 390 -34.18 -0.25 -29.77
C PRO A 390 -33.95 -0.14 -28.27
N ALA A 391 -35.00 0.22 -27.53
CA ALA A 391 -34.93 0.32 -26.08
C ALA A 391 -34.71 -1.06 -25.46
N HIS A 392 -33.47 -1.36 -25.07
CA HIS A 392 -33.27 -2.03 -23.80
C HIS A 392 -33.63 -1.02 -22.72
N GLU A 393 -34.80 -1.20 -22.11
CA GLU A 393 -35.22 -0.41 -20.97
C GLU A 393 -34.26 -0.66 -19.80
N THR A 394 -33.23 0.19 -19.67
CA THR A 394 -32.64 0.49 -18.36
C THR A 394 -33.74 1.17 -17.54
N SER A 395 -34.60 0.36 -16.95
CA SER A 395 -35.70 0.79 -16.09
C SER A 395 -35.12 1.26 -14.77
N TRP A 396 -34.61 2.50 -14.77
CA TRP A 396 -34.39 3.25 -13.55
C TRP A 396 -35.68 3.18 -12.73
N PRO A 397 -35.65 2.71 -11.47
CA PRO A 397 -36.87 2.51 -10.69
C PRO A 397 -37.51 3.85 -10.31
N ILE A 398 -38.37 4.35 -11.20
CA ILE A 398 -39.22 5.53 -10.98
C ILE A 398 -40.22 5.17 -9.87
N GLY A 399 -39.93 5.55 -8.62
CA GLY A 399 -40.88 5.35 -7.52
C GLY A 399 -40.33 5.29 -6.10
N THR A 400 -39.02 5.30 -5.88
CA THR A 400 -38.44 5.40 -4.52
C THR A 400 -37.73 6.74 -4.33
N ALA A 401 -37.95 7.37 -3.18
CA ALA A 401 -37.16 8.53 -2.77
C ALA A 401 -35.80 8.03 -2.26
N SER A 402 -34.75 8.83 -2.47
CA SER A 402 -33.43 8.56 -1.89
C SER A 402 -33.51 8.40 -0.38
N VAL A 403 -32.75 7.46 0.18
CA VAL A 403 -32.63 7.30 1.65
C VAL A 403 -31.97 8.51 2.32
N HIS A 404 -31.40 9.45 1.56
CA HIS A 404 -30.78 10.68 2.03
C HIS A 404 -31.68 11.89 1.70
N THR A 405 -32.73 12.09 2.50
CA THR A 405 -33.76 13.13 2.33
C THR A 405 -33.41 14.46 3.02
N ALA A 406 -34.18 15.51 2.72
CA ALA A 406 -34.16 16.79 3.45
C ALA A 406 -35.03 16.78 4.72
N GLU A 407 -35.17 15.64 5.39
CA GLU A 407 -35.99 15.57 6.60
C GLU A 407 -35.47 16.50 7.71
N PRO A 408 -36.37 17.18 8.45
CA PRO A 408 -36.00 18.03 9.58
C PRO A 408 -35.24 17.22 10.64
N GLY A 409 -34.04 17.69 11.01
CA GLY A 409 -33.13 17.00 11.92
C GLY A 409 -31.68 17.20 11.55
N GLY A 410 -30.80 16.39 12.13
CA GLY A 410 -29.35 16.62 12.08
C GLY A 410 -28.92 17.80 12.95
N MET A 411 -27.72 18.31 12.70
CA MET A 411 -27.07 19.38 13.46
C MET A 411 -26.75 20.55 12.53
N THR A 412 -26.95 21.79 12.98
CA THR A 412 -26.24 22.95 12.41
C THR A 412 -24.73 22.79 12.58
N VAL A 413 -23.92 23.60 11.89
CA VAL A 413 -22.45 23.52 12.05
C VAL A 413 -22.03 23.84 13.49
N GLN A 414 -22.69 24.79 14.15
CA GLN A 414 -22.45 25.16 15.53
C GLN A 414 -22.75 23.99 16.49
N GLU A 415 -23.87 23.30 16.29
CA GLU A 415 -24.22 22.10 17.05
C GLU A 415 -23.27 20.93 16.75
N LEU A 416 -22.80 20.78 15.51
CA LEU A 416 -21.81 19.77 15.13
C LEU A 416 -20.47 19.98 15.85
N VAL A 417 -19.99 21.23 15.93
CA VAL A 417 -18.79 21.57 16.70
C VAL A 417 -19.01 21.25 18.18
N GLN A 418 -20.16 21.63 18.74
CA GLN A 418 -20.48 21.33 20.14
C GLN A 418 -20.59 19.82 20.39
N HIS A 419 -21.17 19.04 19.47
CA HIS A 419 -21.22 17.57 19.54
C HIS A 419 -19.82 16.97 19.56
N VAL A 420 -18.94 17.38 18.63
CA VAL A 420 -17.55 16.88 18.58
C VAL A 420 -16.76 17.26 19.82
N LYS A 421 -16.88 18.49 20.34
CA LYS A 421 -16.23 18.91 21.60
C LYS A 421 -16.76 18.15 22.83
N THR A 422 -18.07 17.91 22.89
CA THR A 422 -18.71 17.19 24.00
C THR A 422 -18.37 15.70 23.98
N LYS A 423 -18.41 15.06 22.80
CA LYS A 423 -18.10 13.63 22.62
C LYS A 423 -16.61 13.33 22.71
N LYS A 424 -15.76 14.23 22.20
CA LYS A 424 -14.31 14.01 21.97
C LYS A 424 -14.05 12.79 21.07
N LYS A 425 -12.78 12.43 20.83
CA LYS A 425 -12.41 11.24 20.04
C LYS A 425 -13.11 9.97 20.55
N LYS A 426 -13.11 9.75 21.86
CA LYS A 426 -13.73 8.56 22.51
C LYS A 426 -15.23 8.44 22.23
N GLY A 427 -16.02 9.51 22.39
CA GLY A 427 -17.46 9.46 22.16
C GLY A 427 -17.85 9.31 20.70
N ILE A 428 -17.02 9.78 19.75
CA ILE A 428 -17.20 9.55 18.31
C ILE A 428 -16.77 8.13 17.91
N TYR A 429 -15.73 7.57 18.57
CA TYR A 429 -15.38 6.15 18.45
C TYR A 429 -16.52 5.24 18.94
N GLU A 430 -17.10 5.53 20.12
CA GLU A 430 -18.26 4.79 20.65
C GLU A 430 -19.46 4.84 19.69
N GLU A 431 -19.72 6.00 19.09
CA GLU A 431 -20.77 6.18 18.09
C GLU A 431 -20.52 5.39 16.79
N TYR A 432 -19.27 5.29 16.34
CA TYR A 432 -18.87 4.39 15.24
C TYR A 432 -19.06 2.92 15.62
N GLU A 433 -18.70 2.53 16.84
CA GLU A 433 -18.85 1.16 17.34
C GLU A 433 -20.31 0.72 17.47
N GLU A 434 -21.24 1.64 17.76
CA GLU A 434 -22.68 1.38 17.67
C GLU A 434 -23.07 0.98 16.24
N ILE A 435 -22.74 1.81 15.24
CA ILE A 435 -23.03 1.54 13.82
C ILE A 435 -22.34 0.26 13.31
N ARG A 436 -21.14 -0.03 13.83
CA ARG A 436 -20.38 -1.23 13.44
C ARG A 436 -21.03 -2.53 13.92
N LYS A 437 -21.73 -2.50 15.05
CA LYS A 437 -22.45 -3.64 15.63
C LYS A 437 -23.80 -3.91 14.97
N GLU A 438 -24.35 -2.96 14.22
CA GLU A 438 -25.59 -3.15 13.48
C GLU A 438 -25.40 -4.22 12.38
N PRO A 439 -26.26 -5.26 12.33
CA PRO A 439 -26.18 -6.25 11.26
C PRO A 439 -26.50 -5.61 9.90
N PRO A 440 -25.92 -6.10 8.79
CA PRO A 440 -26.30 -5.65 7.45
C PRO A 440 -27.80 -5.85 7.20
N ALA A 441 -28.42 -4.90 6.51
CA ALA A 441 -29.87 -4.85 6.31
C ALA A 441 -30.43 -5.83 5.25
N GLY A 442 -29.58 -6.69 4.69
CA GLY A 442 -29.91 -7.55 3.55
C GLY A 442 -28.99 -8.77 3.44
N THR A 443 -29.11 -9.48 2.32
CA THR A 443 -28.47 -10.78 2.07
C THR A 443 -27.18 -10.65 1.22
N PHE A 444 -26.39 -11.72 1.16
CA PHE A 444 -25.09 -11.75 0.44
C PHE A 444 -24.94 -13.02 -0.40
N ASP A 445 -26.05 -13.66 -0.77
CA ASP A 445 -26.10 -14.99 -1.33
C ASP A 445 -25.45 -15.01 -2.72
N TYR A 446 -25.68 -14.01 -3.58
CA TYR A 446 -24.99 -13.91 -4.87
C TYR A 446 -23.49 -13.67 -4.68
N SER A 447 -23.10 -12.89 -3.69
CA SER A 447 -21.68 -12.66 -3.35
C SER A 447 -21.00 -13.90 -2.75
N LYS A 448 -21.75 -14.78 -2.09
CA LYS A 448 -21.26 -16.03 -1.48
C LYS A 448 -21.27 -17.23 -2.42
N LYS A 449 -22.07 -17.21 -3.50
CA LYS A 449 -22.09 -18.28 -4.53
C LYS A 449 -20.66 -18.69 -4.89
N PRO A 450 -20.29 -19.99 -4.85
CA PRO A 450 -18.90 -20.43 -5.08
C PRO A 450 -18.31 -19.92 -6.39
N ALA A 451 -19.10 -19.90 -7.47
CA ALA A 451 -18.69 -19.37 -8.77
C ALA A 451 -18.39 -17.85 -8.75
N ASN A 452 -19.10 -17.07 -7.92
CA ASN A 452 -18.89 -15.62 -7.79
C ASN A 452 -17.76 -15.25 -6.81
N GLN A 453 -17.40 -16.13 -5.87
CA GLN A 453 -16.36 -15.83 -4.87
C GLN A 453 -15.03 -15.44 -5.51
N VAL A 454 -14.69 -16.01 -6.68
CA VAL A 454 -13.48 -15.62 -7.40
C VAL A 454 -13.51 -14.16 -7.83
N LYS A 455 -14.66 -13.58 -8.18
CA LYS A 455 -14.81 -12.17 -8.57
C LYS A 455 -14.65 -11.20 -7.40
N ASN A 456 -14.64 -11.68 -6.15
CA ASN A 456 -14.37 -10.86 -4.96
C ASN A 456 -12.87 -10.68 -4.69
N ARG A 457 -12.43 -9.44 -4.45
CA ARG A 457 -11.04 -9.14 -4.04
C ARG A 457 -10.75 -9.57 -2.60
N TYR A 458 -11.76 -9.54 -1.75
CA TYR A 458 -11.70 -9.86 -0.33
C TYR A 458 -12.91 -10.74 0.01
N SER A 459 -12.67 -11.92 0.59
CA SER A 459 -13.74 -12.88 0.92
C SER A 459 -14.67 -12.40 2.05
N ASP A 460 -14.22 -11.40 2.82
CA ASP A 460 -14.93 -10.76 3.92
C ASP A 460 -15.63 -9.44 3.53
N VAL A 461 -15.45 -8.95 2.29
CA VAL A 461 -16.13 -7.72 1.81
C VAL A 461 -17.00 -8.02 0.58
N LEU A 462 -18.28 -8.27 0.86
CA LEU A 462 -19.28 -8.71 -0.08
C LEU A 462 -20.29 -7.59 -0.38
N CYS A 463 -20.91 -7.59 -1.57
CA CYS A 463 -22.04 -6.69 -1.88
C CYS A 463 -23.38 -7.33 -1.48
N LEU A 464 -24.32 -6.48 -1.05
CA LEU A 464 -25.70 -6.86 -0.73
C LEU A 464 -26.48 -7.24 -1.99
N ASP A 465 -27.34 -8.24 -1.91
CA ASP A 465 -28.09 -8.76 -3.06
C ASP A 465 -29.19 -7.79 -3.56
N GLU A 466 -29.70 -6.96 -2.64
CA GLU A 466 -30.76 -5.99 -2.86
C GLU A 466 -30.27 -4.76 -3.65
N SER A 467 -29.02 -4.36 -3.44
CA SER A 467 -28.39 -3.17 -4.05
C SER A 467 -27.32 -3.48 -5.10
N ARG A 468 -26.95 -4.75 -5.29
CA ARG A 468 -25.87 -5.11 -6.23
C ARG A 468 -26.17 -4.59 -7.64
N VAL A 469 -25.15 -4.07 -8.30
CA VAL A 469 -25.24 -3.82 -9.74
C VAL A 469 -25.32 -5.18 -10.42
N ARG A 470 -26.32 -5.35 -11.28
CA ARG A 470 -26.55 -6.58 -12.05
C ARG A 470 -26.14 -6.28 -13.48
N LEU A 471 -25.19 -7.03 -14.01
CA LEU A 471 -24.78 -6.89 -15.39
C LEU A 471 -25.77 -7.62 -16.30
N CYS A 472 -25.91 -7.19 -17.55
CA CYS A 472 -26.64 -7.99 -18.53
C CYS A 472 -25.94 -9.36 -18.68
N PRO A 473 -26.66 -10.50 -18.52
CA PRO A 473 -26.08 -11.81 -18.76
C PRO A 473 -25.52 -11.92 -20.18
N LEU A 474 -24.39 -12.59 -20.33
CA LEU A 474 -23.85 -12.91 -21.65
C LEU A 474 -24.66 -14.05 -22.28
N THR A 475 -24.76 -14.07 -23.60
CA THR A 475 -25.59 -15.02 -24.35
C THR A 475 -24.98 -16.42 -24.52
N ASP A 476 -23.77 -16.65 -23.99
CA ASP A 476 -23.17 -17.99 -23.91
C ASP A 476 -23.67 -18.67 -22.62
N ASP A 477 -24.55 -19.66 -22.78
CA ASP A 477 -25.44 -20.24 -21.75
C ASP A 477 -24.76 -20.94 -20.54
N ASP A 478 -23.42 -20.91 -20.42
CA ASP A 478 -22.66 -21.62 -19.37
C ASP A 478 -22.00 -20.72 -18.29
N ASP A 479 -21.94 -19.38 -18.44
CA ASP A 479 -21.37 -18.50 -17.38
C ASP A 479 -22.42 -18.00 -16.38
N GLU A 480 -22.71 -18.82 -15.36
CA GLU A 480 -23.53 -18.47 -14.19
C GLU A 480 -23.03 -17.24 -13.39
N THR A 481 -21.82 -16.73 -13.67
CA THR A 481 -21.23 -15.55 -13.01
C THR A 481 -21.38 -14.26 -13.81
N SER A 482 -21.92 -14.32 -15.02
CA SER A 482 -21.96 -13.19 -15.97
C SER A 482 -22.76 -11.99 -15.45
N ASP A 483 -23.79 -12.21 -14.62
CA ASP A 483 -24.61 -11.14 -14.01
C ASP A 483 -23.94 -10.45 -12.80
N TYR A 484 -22.83 -10.99 -12.28
CA TYR A 484 -22.26 -10.62 -10.99
C TYR A 484 -20.99 -9.76 -11.09
N ILE A 485 -21.04 -8.62 -10.39
CA ILE A 485 -19.89 -7.80 -10.03
C ILE A 485 -20.04 -7.34 -8.57
N ASN A 486 -18.93 -7.25 -7.82
CA ASN A 486 -18.93 -6.71 -6.45
C ASN A 486 -18.99 -5.17 -6.47
N ALA A 487 -20.16 -4.68 -6.84
CA ALA A 487 -20.53 -3.27 -6.87
C ALA A 487 -21.96 -3.12 -6.32
N SER A 488 -22.23 -2.02 -5.63
CA SER A 488 -23.57 -1.68 -5.13
C SER A 488 -23.96 -0.30 -5.63
N PHE A 489 -25.22 -0.14 -6.06
CA PHE A 489 -25.82 1.19 -6.17
C PHE A 489 -25.91 1.83 -4.78
N MET A 490 -25.73 3.14 -4.74
CA MET A 490 -25.87 3.97 -3.55
C MET A 490 -26.56 5.28 -3.91
N ASP A 491 -27.40 5.76 -3.01
CA ASP A 491 -28.06 7.04 -3.14
C ASP A 491 -27.12 8.18 -2.75
N GLY A 492 -27.37 9.33 -3.36
CA GLY A 492 -26.85 10.64 -2.97
C GLY A 492 -27.95 11.46 -2.31
N TYR A 493 -27.61 12.66 -1.86
CA TYR A 493 -28.58 13.57 -1.25
C TYR A 493 -29.70 13.91 -2.24
N LYS A 494 -30.95 13.55 -1.92
CA LYS A 494 -32.15 13.64 -2.78
C LYS A 494 -32.07 12.92 -4.14
N MET A 495 -31.05 12.09 -4.38
CA MET A 495 -30.79 11.43 -5.67
C MET A 495 -30.67 9.93 -5.48
N THR A 496 -31.55 9.14 -6.09
CA THR A 496 -31.40 7.67 -6.10
C THR A 496 -30.29 7.25 -7.05
N ASN A 497 -29.56 6.19 -6.69
CA ASN A 497 -28.46 5.65 -7.51
C ASN A 497 -27.42 6.71 -7.96
N ALA A 498 -27.11 7.71 -7.11
CA ALA A 498 -26.11 8.74 -7.43
C ALA A 498 -24.69 8.17 -7.60
N TYR A 499 -24.40 7.04 -6.95
CA TYR A 499 -23.10 6.40 -7.00
C TYR A 499 -23.21 4.90 -7.28
N ILE A 500 -22.15 4.33 -7.85
CA ILE A 500 -21.85 2.90 -7.79
C ILE A 500 -20.60 2.70 -6.95
N ALA A 501 -20.74 2.14 -5.76
CA ALA A 501 -19.63 1.81 -4.87
C ALA A 501 -19.11 0.41 -5.17
N THR A 502 -17.87 0.31 -5.65
CA THR A 502 -17.27 -0.95 -6.11
C THR A 502 -15.86 -1.19 -5.55
N GLN A 503 -15.42 -2.45 -5.55
CA GLN A 503 -14.04 -2.81 -5.24
C GLN A 503 -13.07 -2.34 -6.35
N GLY A 504 -11.77 -2.27 -6.05
CA GLY A 504 -10.76 -2.05 -7.09
C GLY A 504 -10.71 -3.26 -8.03
N PRO A 505 -10.94 -3.12 -9.36
CA PRO A 505 -11.06 -4.26 -10.28
C PRO A 505 -9.92 -5.26 -10.22
N LEU A 506 -10.23 -6.55 -10.35
CA LEU A 506 -9.27 -7.64 -10.51
C LEU A 506 -9.02 -7.89 -12.01
N PRO A 507 -7.88 -8.44 -12.44
CA PRO A 507 -7.61 -8.72 -13.87
C PRO A 507 -8.76 -9.45 -14.60
N LYS A 508 -9.31 -10.49 -13.96
CA LYS A 508 -10.46 -11.27 -14.49
C LYS A 508 -11.83 -10.57 -14.40
N THR A 509 -11.91 -9.38 -13.79
CA THR A 509 -13.13 -8.57 -13.69
C THR A 509 -12.97 -7.22 -14.39
N TYR A 510 -11.95 -7.04 -15.25
CA TYR A 510 -11.80 -5.81 -16.04
C TYR A 510 -12.93 -5.68 -17.07
N GLY A 511 -13.26 -6.76 -17.79
CA GLY A 511 -14.39 -6.79 -18.72
C GLY A 511 -15.72 -6.53 -18.01
N ASP A 512 -15.98 -7.20 -16.87
CA ASP A 512 -17.16 -6.95 -16.03
C ASP A 512 -17.25 -5.47 -15.57
N PHE A 513 -16.12 -4.85 -15.21
CA PHE A 513 -16.08 -3.45 -14.79
C PHE A 513 -16.39 -2.48 -15.94
N TRP A 514 -15.82 -2.69 -17.14
CA TRP A 514 -16.13 -1.85 -18.30
C TRP A 514 -17.54 -2.09 -18.85
N ARG A 515 -18.06 -3.32 -18.74
CA ARG A 515 -19.48 -3.63 -18.98
C ARG A 515 -20.38 -2.83 -18.03
N MET A 516 -20.06 -2.79 -16.74
CA MET A 516 -20.76 -1.97 -15.76
C MET A 516 -20.75 -0.48 -16.11
N VAL A 517 -19.59 0.08 -16.45
CA VAL A 517 -19.42 1.49 -16.86
C VAL A 517 -20.27 1.80 -18.11
N TRP A 518 -20.31 0.88 -19.07
CA TRP A 518 -21.09 1.02 -20.30
C TRP A 518 -22.61 0.95 -20.08
N GLU A 519 -23.09 -0.11 -19.42
CA GLU A 519 -24.51 -0.36 -19.18
C GLU A 519 -25.14 0.75 -18.31
N GLN A 520 -24.41 1.24 -17.32
CA GLN A 520 -24.88 2.27 -16.39
C GLN A 520 -24.59 3.71 -16.89
N VAL A 521 -24.12 3.86 -18.13
CA VAL A 521 -23.85 5.13 -18.82
C VAL A 521 -22.95 6.07 -18.00
N VAL A 522 -21.96 5.50 -17.32
CA VAL A 522 -21.11 6.20 -16.35
C VAL A 522 -20.22 7.22 -17.05
N LEU A 523 -20.32 8.49 -16.65
CA LEU A 523 -19.50 9.59 -17.15
C LEU A 523 -18.20 9.78 -16.34
N ILE A 524 -18.26 9.53 -15.03
CA ILE A 524 -17.16 9.82 -14.09
C ILE A 524 -16.80 8.57 -13.28
N ILE A 525 -15.50 8.26 -13.22
CA ILE A 525 -14.92 7.24 -12.35
C ILE A 525 -14.00 7.93 -11.32
N VAL A 526 -14.23 7.67 -10.04
CA VAL A 526 -13.47 8.19 -8.89
C VAL A 526 -12.70 7.04 -8.23
N MET A 527 -11.39 7.03 -8.42
CA MET A 527 -10.44 6.08 -7.85
C MET A 527 -9.69 6.71 -6.66
N THR A 528 -9.95 6.21 -5.45
CA THR A 528 -9.39 6.75 -4.19
C THR A 528 -8.20 5.94 -3.64
N THR A 529 -7.53 5.15 -4.47
CA THR A 529 -6.39 4.29 -4.07
C THR A 529 -5.40 4.16 -5.22
N ARG A 530 -4.10 4.02 -4.91
CA ARG A 530 -3.11 3.60 -5.92
C ARG A 530 -3.29 2.12 -6.22
N VAL A 531 -2.88 1.65 -7.42
CA VAL A 531 -2.85 0.21 -7.78
C VAL A 531 -2.09 -0.61 -6.74
N VAL A 532 -0.97 -0.08 -6.26
CA VAL A 532 -0.18 -0.65 -5.16
C VAL A 532 0.02 0.39 -4.06
N GLU A 533 -0.28 0.02 -2.82
CA GLU A 533 0.04 0.81 -1.62
C GLU A 533 0.84 -0.05 -0.65
N ARG A 534 2.00 0.43 -0.20
CA ARG A 534 2.92 -0.31 0.70
C ARG A 534 3.37 -1.69 0.18
N GLY A 535 3.35 -1.88 -1.14
CA GLY A 535 3.57 -3.19 -1.75
C GLY A 535 2.40 -4.18 -1.54
N ARG A 536 1.17 -3.73 -1.31
CA ARG A 536 -0.04 -4.55 -1.44
C ARG A 536 -0.84 -4.06 -2.64
N VAL A 537 -1.26 -4.98 -3.50
CA VAL A 537 -2.16 -4.68 -4.62
C VAL A 537 -3.51 -4.29 -4.04
N LYS A 538 -3.93 -3.05 -4.27
CA LYS A 538 -5.21 -2.50 -3.82
C LYS A 538 -6.24 -2.47 -4.94
N CYS A 539 -5.79 -2.23 -6.16
CA CYS A 539 -6.56 -2.23 -7.39
C CYS A 539 -5.74 -2.91 -8.49
N GLY A 540 -6.36 -3.41 -9.56
CA GLY A 540 -5.67 -3.73 -10.80
C GLY A 540 -5.43 -2.49 -11.66
N GLN A 541 -4.54 -2.58 -12.64
CA GLN A 541 -4.41 -1.60 -13.71
C GLN A 541 -5.45 -1.96 -14.78
N TYR A 542 -6.62 -1.32 -14.73
CA TYR A 542 -7.77 -1.62 -15.61
C TYR A 542 -8.01 -0.56 -16.69
N TRP A 543 -7.10 0.39 -16.86
CA TRP A 543 -7.15 1.45 -17.87
C TRP A 543 -5.73 1.74 -18.39
N PRO A 544 -5.57 2.28 -19.61
CA PRO A 544 -4.24 2.63 -20.13
C PRO A 544 -3.59 3.77 -19.34
N LEU A 545 -2.33 3.61 -18.95
CA LEU A 545 -1.62 4.58 -18.10
C LEU A 545 -1.10 5.82 -18.83
N GLU A 546 -0.69 5.64 -20.09
CA GLU A 546 -0.07 6.64 -20.95
C GLU A 546 -1.10 7.23 -21.93
N ALA A 547 -1.02 8.54 -22.19
CA ALA A 547 -1.86 9.17 -23.21
C ALA A 547 -1.50 8.63 -24.61
N GLY A 548 -2.50 8.44 -25.46
CA GLY A 548 -2.40 7.81 -26.78
C GLY A 548 -2.48 6.28 -26.77
N ARG A 549 -2.43 5.60 -25.61
CA ARG A 549 -2.56 4.14 -25.54
C ARG A 549 -4.01 3.69 -25.57
N THR A 550 -4.23 2.54 -26.20
CA THR A 550 -5.48 1.77 -26.17
C THR A 550 -5.21 0.39 -25.60
N GLU A 551 -6.09 -0.08 -24.72
CA GLU A 551 -6.09 -1.45 -24.18
C GLU A 551 -7.47 -2.08 -24.37
N GLU A 552 -7.53 -3.41 -24.46
CA GLU A 552 -8.74 -4.19 -24.71
C GLU A 552 -9.17 -4.94 -23.45
N TYR A 553 -10.46 -4.89 -23.12
CA TYR A 553 -11.04 -5.52 -21.93
C TYR A 553 -12.36 -6.23 -22.30
N GLY A 554 -12.25 -7.42 -22.87
CA GLY A 554 -13.37 -8.06 -23.55
C GLY A 554 -13.73 -7.27 -24.82
N TYR A 555 -15.01 -7.10 -25.13
CA TYR A 555 -15.45 -6.36 -26.31
C TYR A 555 -15.35 -4.81 -26.18
N PHE A 556 -14.68 -4.30 -25.15
CA PHE A 556 -14.42 -2.88 -24.97
C PHE A 556 -12.97 -2.51 -25.27
N LEU A 557 -12.78 -1.50 -26.12
CA LEU A 557 -11.49 -0.84 -26.31
C LEU A 557 -11.50 0.48 -25.53
N VAL A 558 -10.54 0.64 -24.62
CA VAL A 558 -10.38 1.86 -23.81
C VAL A 558 -9.13 2.58 -24.27
N ARG A 559 -9.29 3.80 -24.77
CA ARG A 559 -8.19 4.68 -25.15
C ARG A 559 -8.02 5.79 -24.12
N ASN A 560 -6.82 5.97 -23.58
CA ASN A 560 -6.48 7.16 -22.80
C ASN A 560 -6.08 8.28 -23.77
N VAL A 561 -6.96 9.26 -23.97
CA VAL A 561 -6.78 10.34 -24.96
C VAL A 561 -5.85 11.42 -24.42
N HIS A 562 -6.07 11.84 -23.17
CA HIS A 562 -5.35 12.94 -22.55
C HIS A 562 -5.25 12.75 -21.03
N ILE A 563 -4.21 13.33 -20.43
CA ILE A 563 -3.94 13.26 -18.99
C ILE A 563 -3.67 14.67 -18.47
N GLU A 564 -4.45 15.07 -17.48
CA GLU A 564 -4.21 16.27 -16.67
C GLU A 564 -3.65 15.87 -15.30
N MET A 565 -2.60 16.56 -14.85
CA MET A 565 -1.96 16.33 -13.56
C MET A 565 -2.23 17.52 -12.63
N PHE A 566 -2.97 17.27 -11.55
CA PHE A 566 -3.21 18.24 -10.48
C PHE A 566 -2.35 17.88 -9.27
N GLN A 567 -2.30 18.77 -8.28
CA GLN A 567 -1.52 18.58 -7.05
C GLN A 567 -1.96 17.31 -6.29
N ASP A 568 -3.27 17.14 -6.10
CA ASP A 568 -3.83 16.08 -5.24
C ASP A 568 -4.46 14.91 -6.00
N PHE A 569 -4.59 15.01 -7.33
CA PHE A 569 -5.20 14.00 -8.18
C PHE A 569 -4.69 14.02 -9.63
N LYS A 570 -4.87 12.91 -10.34
CA LYS A 570 -4.68 12.79 -11.80
C LYS A 570 -6.04 12.62 -12.46
N LEU A 571 -6.29 13.30 -13.57
CA LEU A 571 -7.44 13.08 -14.43
C LEU A 571 -6.97 12.46 -15.75
N SER A 572 -7.57 11.36 -16.16
CA SER A 572 -7.39 10.75 -17.49
C SER A 572 -8.70 10.83 -18.26
N HIS A 573 -8.64 11.37 -19.47
CA HIS A 573 -9.77 11.45 -20.41
C HIS A 573 -9.79 10.17 -21.23
N LEU A 574 -10.79 9.32 -21.01
CA LEU A 574 -10.87 8.01 -21.64
C LEU A 574 -11.96 8.00 -22.71
N GLU A 575 -11.65 7.44 -23.88
CA GLU A 575 -12.66 7.02 -24.86
C GLU A 575 -12.90 5.52 -24.69
N LEU A 576 -14.14 5.16 -24.40
CA LEU A 576 -14.63 3.80 -24.26
C LEU A 576 -15.42 3.45 -25.53
N TYR A 577 -14.86 2.56 -26.35
CA TYR A 577 -15.48 2.06 -27.57
C TYR A 577 -16.02 0.64 -27.36
N ASN A 578 -17.27 0.40 -27.72
CA ASN A 578 -17.90 -0.91 -27.68
C ASN A 578 -17.88 -1.53 -29.08
N SER A 579 -17.09 -2.60 -29.26
CA SER A 579 -16.93 -3.28 -30.55
C SER A 579 -18.18 -4.02 -31.03
N GLN A 580 -19.12 -4.35 -30.14
CA GLN A 580 -20.39 -5.01 -30.52
C GLN A 580 -21.41 -4.02 -31.10
N THR A 581 -21.42 -2.76 -30.63
CA THR A 581 -22.38 -1.75 -31.08
C THR A 581 -21.79 -0.71 -32.04
N GLY A 582 -20.45 -0.60 -32.08
CA GLY A 582 -19.75 0.45 -32.82
C GLY A 582 -19.83 1.84 -32.18
N GLU A 583 -20.46 1.96 -31.01
CA GLU A 583 -20.57 3.24 -30.28
C GLU A 583 -19.29 3.57 -29.51
N CYS A 584 -19.01 4.86 -29.35
CA CYS A 584 -17.92 5.38 -28.52
C CYS A 584 -18.46 6.41 -27.52
N ARG A 585 -18.00 6.35 -26.27
CA ARG A 585 -18.38 7.28 -25.18
C ARG A 585 -17.13 7.84 -24.52
N GLU A 586 -17.26 9.02 -23.91
CA GLU A 586 -16.19 9.66 -23.15
C GLU A 586 -16.40 9.43 -21.65
N VAL A 587 -15.33 9.12 -20.92
CA VAL A 587 -15.35 8.83 -19.48
C VAL A 587 -14.17 9.56 -18.81
N SER A 588 -14.45 10.40 -17.81
CA SER A 588 -13.43 11.06 -17.00
C SER A 588 -12.99 10.15 -15.84
N HIS A 589 -11.73 9.75 -15.82
CA HIS A 589 -11.14 8.92 -14.77
C HIS A 589 -10.27 9.74 -13.82
N TYR A 590 -10.74 9.93 -12.60
CA TYR A 590 -10.06 10.65 -11.53
C TYR A 590 -9.35 9.69 -10.58
N LEU A 591 -8.04 9.83 -10.41
CA LEU A 591 -7.22 9.14 -9.41
C LEU A 591 -6.79 10.13 -8.32
N TYR A 592 -7.40 10.04 -7.13
CA TYR A 592 -7.00 10.81 -5.96
C TYR A 592 -5.70 10.25 -5.36
N MET A 593 -4.67 11.10 -5.25
CA MET A 593 -3.32 10.74 -4.86
C MET A 593 -3.01 11.09 -3.40
N SER A 594 -3.63 12.13 -2.86
CA SER A 594 -3.33 12.68 -1.52
C SER A 594 -3.97 11.95 -0.34
N TRP A 595 -4.57 10.76 -0.55
CA TRP A 595 -4.91 9.90 0.60
C TRP A 595 -3.63 9.27 1.16
N PRO A 596 -3.31 9.49 2.46
CA PRO A 596 -2.07 8.99 3.05
C PRO A 596 -2.08 7.47 3.17
N ASP A 597 -0.91 6.86 3.07
CA ASP A 597 -0.77 5.41 3.24
C ASP A 597 -1.31 4.94 4.60
N PHE A 598 -1.11 5.71 5.69
CA PHE A 598 -1.62 5.45 7.05
C PHE A 598 -2.83 6.35 7.35
N GLY A 599 -3.88 5.77 7.95
CA GLY A 599 -5.02 6.53 8.50
C GLY A 599 -5.79 7.37 7.47
N VAL A 600 -6.05 8.62 7.86
CA VAL A 600 -6.83 9.63 7.13
C VAL A 600 -5.98 10.89 6.88
N PRO A 601 -6.33 11.73 5.89
CA PRO A 601 -5.70 13.04 5.70
C PRO A 601 -5.74 13.90 6.99
N LYS A 602 -4.67 14.67 7.26
CA LYS A 602 -4.61 15.56 8.44
C LYS A 602 -5.58 16.74 8.34
N SER A 603 -5.79 17.23 7.13
CA SER A 603 -6.74 18.26 6.71
C SER A 603 -7.58 17.68 5.57
N ALA A 604 -8.83 18.13 5.47
CA ALA A 604 -9.79 17.73 4.46
C ALA A 604 -9.70 18.51 3.15
N SER A 605 -9.05 19.70 3.11
CA SER A 605 -9.04 20.60 1.93
C SER A 605 -8.88 19.87 0.59
N ALA A 606 -7.80 19.12 0.41
CA ALA A 606 -7.54 18.38 -0.83
C ALA A 606 -8.68 17.42 -1.26
N MET A 607 -9.41 16.84 -0.29
CA MET A 607 -10.60 16.01 -0.55
C MET A 607 -11.84 16.85 -0.87
N LEU A 608 -11.99 18.01 -0.25
CA LEU A 608 -13.09 18.96 -0.50
C LEU A 608 -12.96 19.59 -1.89
N ASP A 609 -11.76 20.02 -2.25
CA ASP A 609 -11.40 20.57 -3.57
C ASP A 609 -11.60 19.50 -4.67
N PHE A 610 -11.12 18.27 -4.41
CA PHE A 610 -11.34 17.12 -5.30
C PHE A 610 -12.82 16.78 -5.49
N ARG A 611 -13.62 16.79 -4.42
CA ARG A 611 -15.09 16.60 -4.49
C ARG A 611 -15.73 17.69 -5.34
N ALA A 612 -15.35 18.96 -5.15
CA ALA A 612 -15.92 20.09 -5.90
C ALA A 612 -15.67 19.94 -7.41
N GLU A 613 -14.43 19.62 -7.82
CA GLU A 613 -14.08 19.33 -9.22
C GLU A 613 -14.89 18.17 -9.79
N VAL A 614 -15.02 17.04 -9.06
CA VAL A 614 -15.81 15.89 -9.50
C VAL A 614 -17.28 16.25 -9.72
N LYS A 615 -17.92 17.01 -8.81
CA LYS A 615 -19.30 17.48 -8.99
C LYS A 615 -19.44 18.41 -10.18
N GLN A 616 -18.51 19.35 -10.35
CA GLN A 616 -18.52 20.28 -11.47
C GLN A 616 -18.39 19.55 -12.80
N ARG A 617 -17.50 18.54 -12.88
CA ARG A 617 -17.30 17.74 -14.09
C ARG A 617 -18.53 16.90 -14.44
N GLN A 618 -19.17 16.25 -13.48
CA GLN A 618 -20.42 15.51 -13.68
C GLN A 618 -21.50 16.40 -14.29
N GLU A 619 -21.74 17.59 -13.71
CA GLU A 619 -22.76 18.53 -14.18
C GLU A 619 -22.48 19.05 -15.60
N LEU A 620 -21.20 19.37 -15.90
CA LEU A 620 -20.80 19.82 -17.24
C LEU A 620 -20.91 18.71 -18.28
N ALA A 621 -20.46 17.49 -17.95
CA ALA A 621 -20.54 16.33 -18.85
C ALA A 621 -22.00 15.95 -19.15
N LEU A 622 -22.86 15.95 -18.12
CA LEU A 622 -24.29 15.69 -18.27
C LEU A 622 -24.94 16.69 -19.24
N ARG A 623 -24.75 17.99 -19.03
CA ARG A 623 -25.30 19.05 -19.89
C ARG A 623 -24.79 18.99 -21.33
N ALA A 624 -23.52 18.60 -21.53
CA ALA A 624 -22.90 18.54 -22.85
C ALA A 624 -23.32 17.31 -23.67
N ILE A 625 -23.46 16.14 -23.02
CA ILE A 625 -23.70 14.85 -23.69
C ILE A 625 -25.21 14.54 -23.75
N PHE A 626 -25.96 14.89 -22.69
CA PHE A 626 -27.38 14.58 -22.56
C PHE A 626 -28.19 15.83 -22.18
N PRO A 627 -28.34 16.82 -23.08
CA PRO A 627 -29.13 18.03 -22.81
C PRO A 627 -30.60 17.73 -22.48
N ASP A 628 -31.14 16.63 -23.03
CA ASP A 628 -32.49 16.13 -22.80
C ASP A 628 -32.51 14.91 -21.84
N TRP A 629 -31.63 14.86 -20.82
CA TRP A 629 -31.57 13.74 -19.88
C TRP A 629 -32.89 13.51 -19.14
N THR A 630 -33.48 12.32 -19.30
CA THR A 630 -34.76 11.90 -18.69
C THR A 630 -34.62 10.95 -17.50
N GLY A 631 -33.38 10.63 -17.08
CA GLY A 631 -33.10 9.76 -15.93
C GLY A 631 -33.13 10.50 -14.59
N PRO A 632 -32.53 9.92 -13.52
CA PRO A 632 -32.47 10.55 -12.20
C PRO A 632 -31.88 11.98 -12.22
N PRO A 633 -32.40 12.92 -11.41
CA PRO A 633 -31.84 14.27 -11.27
C PRO A 633 -30.37 14.21 -10.82
N GLY A 634 -29.46 14.83 -11.57
CA GLY A 634 -28.00 14.74 -11.33
C GLY A 634 -27.24 13.79 -12.27
N GLY A 635 -27.96 13.07 -13.15
CA GLY A 635 -27.35 12.28 -14.22
C GLY A 635 -27.17 10.79 -13.90
N PRO A 636 -26.36 10.07 -14.69
CA PRO A 636 -25.99 8.68 -14.43
C PRO A 636 -25.06 8.57 -13.21
N PRO A 637 -24.98 7.38 -12.56
CA PRO A 637 -24.15 7.15 -11.38
C PRO A 637 -22.68 7.48 -11.58
N ILE A 638 -22.06 8.09 -10.56
CA ILE A 638 -20.60 8.20 -10.46
C ILE A 638 -20.05 6.88 -9.90
N VAL A 639 -19.14 6.21 -10.61
CA VAL A 639 -18.46 5.03 -10.06
C VAL A 639 -17.41 5.48 -9.07
N VAL A 640 -17.55 5.09 -7.79
CA VAL A 640 -16.59 5.43 -6.73
C VAL A 640 -15.96 4.16 -6.19
N HIS A 641 -14.64 4.02 -6.31
CA HIS A 641 -13.94 2.84 -5.84
C HIS A 641 -12.68 3.17 -5.02
N CYS A 642 -12.33 2.22 -4.17
CA CYS A 642 -11.07 2.19 -3.44
C CYS A 642 -10.46 0.81 -3.66
N SER A 643 -10.02 0.14 -2.59
CA SER A 643 -9.61 -1.27 -2.68
C SER A 643 -10.80 -2.23 -2.52
N ALA A 644 -11.60 -2.06 -1.47
CA ALA A 644 -12.74 -2.94 -1.16
C ALA A 644 -14.12 -2.29 -1.41
N GLY A 645 -14.14 -1.03 -1.85
CA GLY A 645 -15.38 -0.30 -2.12
C GLY A 645 -16.18 0.10 -0.88
N ILE A 646 -15.54 0.22 0.30
CA ILE A 646 -16.23 0.52 1.57
C ILE A 646 -15.59 1.64 2.41
N GLY A 647 -14.26 1.68 2.53
CA GLY A 647 -13.56 2.65 3.39
C GLY A 647 -13.53 4.05 2.78
N ARG A 648 -12.50 4.33 1.96
CA ARG A 648 -12.34 5.64 1.29
C ARG A 648 -13.51 5.99 0.35
N THR A 649 -14.10 4.98 -0.30
CA THR A 649 -15.35 5.09 -1.06
C THR A 649 -16.48 5.64 -0.19
N GLY A 650 -16.76 5.00 0.95
CA GLY A 650 -17.78 5.44 1.89
C GLY A 650 -17.49 6.83 2.45
N THR A 651 -16.22 7.16 2.72
CA THR A 651 -15.82 8.51 3.15
C THR A 651 -16.16 9.56 2.09
N PHE A 652 -15.75 9.37 0.84
CA PHE A 652 -16.04 10.31 -0.26
C PHE A 652 -17.54 10.55 -0.41
N CYS A 653 -18.34 9.47 -0.50
CA CYS A 653 -19.79 9.58 -0.63
C CYS A 653 -20.43 10.23 0.61
N THR A 654 -19.95 9.92 1.83
CA THR A 654 -20.51 10.49 3.08
C THR A 654 -20.28 11.99 3.13
N LEU A 655 -19.08 12.45 2.75
CA LEU A 655 -18.79 13.88 2.62
C LEU A 655 -19.69 14.52 1.57
N ASP A 656 -19.85 13.93 0.39
CA ASP A 656 -20.67 14.54 -0.65
C ASP A 656 -22.15 14.68 -0.26
N ILE A 657 -22.73 13.64 0.37
CA ILE A 657 -24.10 13.67 0.89
C ILE A 657 -24.23 14.72 2.00
N CYS A 658 -23.35 14.68 3.00
CA CYS A 658 -23.37 15.59 4.16
C CYS A 658 -23.23 17.05 3.75
N LEU A 659 -22.32 17.35 2.82
CA LEU A 659 -22.07 18.70 2.34
C LEU A 659 -23.19 19.20 1.43
N SER A 660 -23.78 18.33 0.59
CA SER A 660 -24.96 18.70 -0.21
C SER A 660 -26.18 19.00 0.67
N ARG A 661 -26.37 18.26 1.78
CA ARG A 661 -27.42 18.55 2.79
C ARG A 661 -27.17 19.86 3.53
N LEU A 662 -25.90 20.15 3.87
CA LEU A 662 -25.49 21.40 4.51
C LEU A 662 -25.67 22.60 3.56
N GLU A 663 -25.38 22.43 2.27
CA GLU A 663 -25.56 23.41 1.20
C GLU A 663 -27.06 23.77 0.99
N ASP A 664 -27.97 22.79 1.13
CA ASP A 664 -29.41 22.94 0.87
C ASP A 664 -30.24 23.40 2.08
N ILE A 665 -30.06 22.77 3.25
CA ILE A 665 -30.89 23.02 4.46
C ILE A 665 -30.08 23.40 5.72
N GLY A 666 -28.81 23.79 5.56
CA GLY A 666 -28.01 24.35 6.65
C GLY A 666 -27.66 23.39 7.79
N THR A 667 -27.93 22.09 7.65
CA THR A 667 -27.73 21.07 8.68
C THR A 667 -27.12 19.79 8.12
N VAL A 668 -26.49 18.99 8.97
CA VAL A 668 -25.79 17.75 8.59
C VAL A 668 -26.05 16.63 9.61
N ASP A 669 -26.09 15.38 9.15
CA ASP A 669 -26.15 14.21 10.03
C ASP A 669 -25.22 13.11 9.51
N VAL A 670 -23.98 13.10 10.01
CA VAL A 670 -22.97 12.11 9.60
C VAL A 670 -23.37 10.71 10.08
N LYS A 671 -23.98 10.59 11.27
CA LYS A 671 -24.40 9.29 11.83
C LYS A 671 -25.44 8.61 10.97
N GLN A 672 -26.55 9.30 10.68
CA GLN A 672 -27.61 8.71 9.84
C GLN A 672 -27.17 8.56 8.38
N THR A 673 -26.35 9.47 7.85
CA THR A 673 -25.75 9.30 6.51
C THR A 673 -24.96 8.00 6.42
N VAL A 674 -24.09 7.70 7.39
CA VAL A 674 -23.30 6.46 7.38
C VAL A 674 -24.19 5.22 7.62
N ARG A 675 -25.20 5.30 8.50
CA ARG A 675 -26.14 4.18 8.72
C ARG A 675 -26.96 3.85 7.47
N HIS A 676 -27.55 4.85 6.82
CA HIS A 676 -28.31 4.67 5.58
C HIS A 676 -27.40 4.17 4.45
N MET A 677 -26.18 4.73 4.31
CA MET A 677 -25.20 4.24 3.34
C MET A 677 -24.88 2.75 3.53
N ARG A 678 -24.84 2.25 4.77
CA ARG A 678 -24.56 0.84 5.08
C ARG A 678 -25.72 -0.11 4.79
N THR A 679 -26.95 0.37 4.56
CA THR A 679 -28.05 -0.46 4.07
C THR A 679 -27.95 -0.70 2.56
N GLN A 680 -27.21 0.15 1.83
CA GLN A 680 -26.99 0.01 0.39
C GLN A 680 -25.60 -0.58 0.08
N ARG A 681 -24.52 -0.05 0.65
CA ARG A 681 -23.17 -0.63 0.58
C ARG A 681 -22.73 -1.05 1.97
N ALA A 682 -22.99 -2.32 2.30
CA ALA A 682 -22.61 -2.91 3.57
C ALA A 682 -21.15 -2.61 3.94
N PHE A 683 -20.92 -2.42 5.24
CA PHE A 683 -19.60 -2.15 5.82
C PHE A 683 -18.94 -0.81 5.40
N SER A 684 -19.65 0.08 4.71
CA SER A 684 -19.16 1.44 4.42
C SER A 684 -18.70 2.19 5.68
N ILE A 685 -17.61 2.94 5.54
CA ILE A 685 -16.74 3.44 6.63
C ILE A 685 -16.13 2.28 7.44
N GLN A 686 -14.87 1.95 7.11
CA GLN A 686 -14.19 0.73 7.58
C GLN A 686 -13.45 0.92 8.93
N THR A 687 -13.15 2.16 9.32
CA THR A 687 -12.38 2.47 10.54
C THR A 687 -12.94 3.71 11.22
N TRP A 688 -12.87 3.77 12.55
CA TRP A 688 -13.31 4.94 13.32
C TRP A 688 -12.59 6.24 12.88
N ASP A 689 -11.32 6.18 12.46
CA ASP A 689 -10.58 7.32 11.91
C ASP A 689 -11.30 7.97 10.72
N GLN A 690 -11.88 7.14 9.83
CA GLN A 690 -12.64 7.59 8.66
C GLN A 690 -13.96 8.23 9.09
N TYR A 691 -14.61 7.67 10.11
CA TYR A 691 -15.84 8.23 10.68
C TYR A 691 -15.59 9.60 11.32
N TYR A 692 -14.57 9.71 12.18
CA TYR A 692 -14.15 10.96 12.81
C TYR A 692 -13.64 11.99 11.79
N PHE A 693 -12.96 11.55 10.73
CA PHE A 693 -12.58 12.41 9.60
C PHE A 693 -13.80 13.03 8.90
N CYS A 694 -14.92 12.31 8.74
CA CYS A 694 -16.15 12.90 8.18
C CYS A 694 -16.64 14.11 9.01
N TYR A 695 -16.65 14.01 10.34
CA TYR A 695 -17.00 15.15 11.22
C TYR A 695 -16.03 16.33 11.02
N ARG A 696 -14.72 16.07 11.08
CA ARG A 696 -13.69 17.11 10.93
C ARG A 696 -13.75 17.80 9.57
N ALA A 697 -13.95 17.04 8.49
CA ALA A 697 -14.02 17.56 7.13
C ALA A 697 -15.25 18.45 6.89
N VAL A 698 -16.40 18.14 7.49
CA VAL A 698 -17.58 19.02 7.42
C VAL A 698 -17.35 20.33 8.18
N ILE A 699 -16.69 20.29 9.34
CA ILE A 699 -16.31 21.50 10.09
C ILE A 699 -15.31 22.33 9.28
N GLU A 700 -14.29 21.70 8.70
CA GLU A 700 -13.27 22.36 7.86
C GLU A 700 -13.88 23.01 6.61
N TYR A 701 -14.79 22.33 5.91
CA TYR A 701 -15.56 22.91 4.80
C TYR A 701 -16.37 24.14 5.23
N ALA A 702 -17.02 24.08 6.40
CA ALA A 702 -17.80 25.22 6.89
C ALA A 702 -16.91 26.43 7.24
N GLN A 703 -15.68 26.20 7.69
CA GLN A 703 -14.68 27.27 7.89
C GLN A 703 -14.21 27.85 6.55
N GLN A 704 -13.82 27.00 5.60
CA GLN A 704 -13.38 27.41 4.26
C GLN A 704 -14.45 28.22 3.51
N THR A 705 -15.73 27.89 3.70
CA THR A 705 -16.86 28.57 3.05
C THR A 705 -17.46 29.72 3.86
N GLY A 706 -16.81 30.15 4.95
CA GLY A 706 -17.25 31.29 5.76
C GLY A 706 -18.55 31.06 6.55
N ARG A 707 -19.05 29.82 6.60
CA ARG A 707 -20.25 29.41 7.36
C ARG A 707 -19.94 29.21 8.86
N LEU A 708 -18.67 29.15 9.23
CA LEU A 708 -18.18 29.01 10.58
C LEU A 708 -16.90 29.83 10.77
N ALA A 709 -16.76 30.51 11.91
CA ALA A 709 -15.50 31.14 12.29
C ALA A 709 -14.41 30.07 12.60
N PRO A 710 -13.11 30.43 12.60
CA PRO A 710 -12.06 29.55 13.10
C PRO A 710 -12.41 29.00 14.49
N VAL A 711 -12.34 27.68 14.65
CA VAL A 711 -12.65 26.99 15.90
C VAL A 711 -11.35 26.72 16.62
N GLU A 712 -11.20 27.34 17.80
CA GLU A 712 -10.15 26.94 18.74
C GLU A 712 -10.48 25.56 19.30
N TRP A 713 -9.56 24.61 19.11
CA TRP A 713 -9.53 23.32 19.79
C TRP A 713 -8.52 23.45 20.94
N SER A 714 -8.87 23.00 22.14
CA SER A 714 -7.87 22.95 23.22
C SER A 714 -6.88 21.81 22.94
N ASP A 715 -5.62 21.96 23.39
CA ASP A 715 -4.60 20.92 23.16
C ASP A 715 -5.02 19.56 23.78
N THR A 716 -5.75 19.61 24.91
CA THR A 716 -6.40 18.47 25.56
C THR A 716 -7.58 17.82 24.80
N GLU A 717 -8.01 18.39 23.68
CA GLU A 717 -8.98 17.78 22.75
C GLU A 717 -8.30 17.15 21.52
N LEU A 718 -7.03 17.50 21.25
CA LEU A 718 -6.23 16.97 20.16
C LEU A 718 -5.36 15.79 20.61
N GLU A 719 -4.79 15.85 21.82
CA GLU A 719 -3.97 14.78 22.38
C GLU A 719 -4.82 13.69 23.07
N THR A 720 -4.99 12.55 22.37
CA THR A 720 -5.30 11.21 22.91
C THR A 720 -5.21 10.21 21.75
N ASP A 721 -4.04 10.12 21.11
CA ASP A 721 -3.70 9.06 20.16
C ASP A 721 -2.81 7.99 20.83
N SER A 722 -2.94 7.82 22.15
CA SER A 722 -2.02 7.06 23.00
C SER A 722 -2.71 6.37 24.18
N GLU A 723 -3.60 5.41 23.90
CA GLU A 723 -3.91 4.25 24.76
C GLU A 723 -4.10 2.98 23.90
#